data_AF-A0A4Y1QM08-F1
#
_entry.id   AF-A0A4Y1QM08-F1
#
_cell.length_a   1.000
_cell.length_b   1.000
_cell.length_c   1.000
_cell.angle_alpha   90.00
_cell.angle_beta   90.00
_cell.angle_gamma   90.00
#
_symmetry.space_group_name_H-M   'P 1'
#
loop_
_entity.id
_entity.type
_entity.pdbx_description
1 polymer ?
#
loop_
_entity_poly.entity_id
_entity_poly.type
_entity_poly.pdbx_seq_one_letter_code
_entity_poly.pdbx_strand_id
1 'polypeptide(L)'
;MKMKAGRILLLLLCLNVVTFGVIAGPQTCPASDLESGCSDSEEWKGEFFPGIPKIKYEGPSSKNPLSFKWYNAEEEILGKKMKDWLRFSVAFWHTFRGTGGDPFGAPTKNWPWEDGTNSVAMAKRRIDRWCFHDRDIAPDGETLEESNKNLDEVVALAKELQLGLIEVISLNVTVGKQIRPLWGTAQLFLHPRYMHGGATSPEVGVYAYAAAQVKKAIEVTHYLGGENYVFWGGREGYQSLLNTDMGRELDHLARFLEAAVAYKKKIGFNGTLLIEPKPQEPTKHQYDWDAATSANFLRKYGLIGEFKLNIECNHATLSGHSCHHELETARLNGLLGNIDANTGDPQTGWDTDQFLTDIAEATLVMLTVVKNGGIAPGGFNFDAKLRRESTDVEDLFIAHISGMDTLARGLRNVVKLIEDGSLDELVRKRYESFDTEIGAHIEAGKGDFEYLEKKAIEWGEPRVPSAKQELAEMLFQSHQKKQRENDEAAQSGTTNMLNDLSDTTASHLLKLNPNAQPMARPIPCTFKQLGEVLYDVEWNNGTSFYYTIGENGACEVMEFEVGIPRPDFLLDGAHYLGTEVTDGFLCNVWEKVDFIWYYEDVYTRRPVRWDFYDGISSQVMTFEVGAVLPDSVTQAPAYCFNQEKDA
;
A
#
# COMPACT_ATOMS: atom_id res chain seq x y z
N MET A 1 -60.00 -14.28 -60.56
CA MET A 1 -60.43 -12.87 -60.47
C MET A 1 -60.43 -12.43 -59.01
N LYS A 2 -59.56 -11.48 -58.65
CA LYS A 2 -59.72 -10.33 -57.73
C LYS A 2 -60.23 -10.59 -56.28
N MET A 3 -59.36 -10.45 -55.25
CA MET A 3 -59.09 -9.24 -54.43
C MET A 3 -60.19 -8.96 -53.38
N LYS A 4 -59.98 -8.78 -52.06
CA LYS A 4 -59.05 -7.94 -51.24
C LYS A 4 -59.05 -8.52 -49.80
N ALA A 5 -57.98 -8.68 -49.00
CA ALA A 5 -56.81 -7.86 -48.64
C ALA A 5 -57.16 -6.50 -48.00
N GLY A 6 -57.01 -6.42 -46.67
CA GLY A 6 -56.85 -5.16 -45.93
C GLY A 6 -58.00 -4.79 -45.00
N ARG A 7 -57.96 -5.24 -43.73
CA ARG A 7 -58.49 -4.50 -42.55
C ARG A 7 -58.29 -5.14 -41.16
N ILE A 8 -57.55 -6.24 -41.01
CA ILE A 8 -57.32 -6.88 -39.70
C ILE A 8 -55.82 -6.92 -39.34
N LEU A 9 -55.10 -5.83 -39.63
CA LEU A 9 -53.71 -5.65 -39.19
C LEU A 9 -53.42 -4.18 -38.86
N LEU A 10 -54.36 -3.51 -38.18
CA LEU A 10 -54.19 -2.11 -37.73
C LEU A 10 -54.79 -1.85 -36.33
N LEU A 11 -55.04 -2.90 -35.55
CA LEU A 11 -55.67 -2.80 -34.22
C LEU A 11 -54.86 -3.44 -33.08
N LEU A 12 -53.65 -3.93 -33.36
CA LEU A 12 -52.72 -4.49 -32.36
C LEU A 12 -51.33 -3.80 -32.36
N LEU A 13 -51.23 -2.60 -32.94
CA LEU A 13 -49.97 -1.85 -33.06
C LEU A 13 -50.01 -0.46 -32.38
N CYS A 14 -51.04 -0.17 -31.57
CA CYS A 14 -51.18 1.14 -30.90
C CYS A 14 -51.37 1.08 -29.36
N LEU A 15 -51.03 -0.02 -28.70
CA LEU A 15 -50.98 -0.08 -27.22
C LEU A 15 -49.67 -0.70 -26.75
N ASN A 16 -48.58 0.02 -26.94
CA ASN A 16 -47.36 -0.06 -26.12
C ASN A 16 -46.60 1.26 -26.27
N VAL A 17 -47.29 2.37 -26.03
CA VAL A 17 -46.62 3.60 -25.60
C VAL A 17 -46.39 3.40 -24.11
N VAL A 18 -45.30 2.71 -23.77
CA VAL A 18 -44.71 2.84 -22.44
C VAL A 18 -44.17 4.26 -22.40
N THR A 19 -44.95 5.17 -21.83
CA THR A 19 -44.44 6.43 -21.34
C THR A 19 -43.38 6.08 -20.30
N PHE A 20 -42.10 6.13 -20.69
CA PHE A 20 -41.04 6.39 -19.75
C PHE A 20 -41.35 7.79 -19.19
N GLY A 21 -42.08 7.84 -18.08
CA GLY A 21 -42.08 9.01 -17.24
C GLY A 21 -40.62 9.26 -16.89
N VAL A 22 -40.06 10.36 -17.39
CA VAL A 22 -38.85 10.93 -16.85
C VAL A 22 -39.19 11.20 -15.39
N ILE A 23 -38.77 10.30 -14.50
CA ILE A 23 -38.71 10.61 -13.08
C ILE A 23 -37.62 11.67 -13.00
N ALA A 24 -38.05 12.93 -12.99
CA ALA A 24 -37.18 14.00 -12.56
C ALA A 24 -36.67 13.58 -11.17
N GLY A 25 -35.36 13.41 -11.05
CA GLY A 25 -34.73 13.26 -9.74
C GLY A 25 -35.15 14.42 -8.85
N PRO A 26 -35.22 14.23 -7.52
CA PRO A 26 -35.55 15.32 -6.61
C PRO A 26 -34.61 16.49 -6.89
N GLN A 27 -35.18 17.69 -7.03
CA GLN A 27 -34.44 18.92 -7.20
C GLN A 27 -33.55 19.10 -5.95
N THR A 28 -32.25 18.88 -6.10
CA THR A 28 -31.28 18.95 -5.00
C THR A 28 -30.97 20.41 -4.67
N CYS A 29 -31.67 20.96 -3.68
CA CYS A 29 -31.20 22.12 -2.91
C CYS A 29 -30.65 21.60 -1.57
N PRO A 30 -29.37 21.83 -1.22
CA PRO A 30 -28.85 21.39 0.07
C PRO A 30 -29.49 22.15 1.25
N ALA A 31 -29.52 21.46 2.38
CA ALA A 31 -30.24 21.83 3.58
C ALA A 31 -29.68 23.09 4.27
N SER A 32 -30.45 24.18 4.21
CA SER A 32 -30.95 24.98 5.34
C SER A 32 -31.31 26.38 4.82
N ASP A 33 -32.55 26.55 4.35
CA ASP A 33 -33.36 27.77 4.49
C ASP A 33 -34.61 27.66 3.61
N LEU A 34 -35.74 27.41 4.27
CA LEU A 34 -37.08 27.47 3.70
C LEU A 34 -37.41 28.95 3.43
N GLU A 35 -36.92 29.56 2.32
CA GLU A 35 -37.59 30.69 1.65
C GLU A 35 -36.91 31.27 0.38
N SER A 36 -35.75 30.80 -0.08
CA SER A 36 -35.14 31.35 -1.31
C SER A 36 -35.25 30.41 -2.51
N GLY A 37 -35.91 30.87 -3.58
CA GLY A 37 -36.01 30.15 -4.85
C GLY A 37 -34.67 30.12 -5.59
N CYS A 38 -34.42 29.03 -6.33
CA CYS A 38 -33.24 28.88 -7.17
C CYS A 38 -33.21 30.02 -8.21
N SER A 39 -32.30 30.98 -8.04
CA SER A 39 -31.99 31.96 -9.07
C SER A 39 -30.78 31.48 -9.88
N ASP A 40 -30.84 31.64 -11.20
CA ASP A 40 -29.80 31.23 -12.16
C ASP A 40 -28.55 32.12 -12.13
N SER A 41 -28.33 32.91 -11.07
CA SER A 41 -27.30 33.94 -11.05
C SER A 41 -26.73 34.24 -9.67
N GLU A 42 -26.36 33.26 -8.86
CA GLU A 42 -25.58 33.54 -7.63
C GLU A 42 -24.49 32.49 -7.36
N GLU A 43 -23.29 32.99 -7.04
CA GLU A 43 -22.16 32.22 -6.50
C GLU A 43 -22.61 31.34 -5.34
N TRP A 44 -22.17 30.08 -5.31
CA TRP A 44 -22.43 29.16 -4.21
C TRP A 44 -21.80 29.68 -2.91
N LYS A 45 -22.62 29.94 -1.88
CA LYS A 45 -22.20 30.50 -0.58
C LYS A 45 -22.14 29.47 0.56
N GLY A 46 -22.31 28.17 0.26
CA GLY A 46 -22.30 27.10 1.27
C GLY A 46 -20.89 26.53 1.54
N GLU A 47 -20.69 25.90 2.70
CA GLU A 47 -19.50 25.09 2.99
C GLU A 47 -19.59 23.76 2.21
N PHE A 48 -18.52 23.38 1.48
CA PHE A 48 -18.50 22.13 0.70
C PHE A 48 -18.44 20.87 1.57
N PHE A 49 -17.85 21.00 2.76
CA PHE A 49 -17.59 19.90 3.68
C PHE A 49 -18.10 20.26 5.10
N PRO A 50 -19.42 20.47 5.27
CA PRO A 50 -19.96 20.93 6.54
C PRO A 50 -19.64 19.95 7.66
N GLY A 51 -19.09 20.45 8.76
CA GLY A 51 -18.76 19.64 9.93
C GLY A 51 -17.44 18.87 9.86
N ILE A 52 -16.67 18.98 8.76
CA ILE A 52 -15.34 18.37 8.66
C ILE A 52 -14.27 19.37 9.14
N PRO A 53 -13.63 19.15 10.30
CA PRO A 53 -12.57 20.03 10.76
C PRO A 53 -11.32 19.88 9.89
N LYS A 54 -10.40 20.83 10.00
CA LYS A 54 -9.04 20.64 9.47
C LYS A 54 -8.43 19.40 10.13
N ILE A 55 -8.09 18.40 9.31
CA ILE A 55 -7.48 17.15 9.76
C ILE A 55 -6.09 17.43 10.37
N LYS A 56 -5.85 16.89 11.57
CA LYS A 56 -4.60 17.06 12.33
C LYS A 56 -3.94 15.71 12.58
N TYR A 57 -2.63 15.75 12.84
CA TYR A 57 -1.92 14.61 13.40
C TYR A 57 -2.22 14.49 14.89
N GLU A 58 -2.67 13.31 15.32
CA GLU A 58 -2.97 12.97 16.72
C GLU A 58 -2.17 11.76 17.24
N GLY A 59 -1.42 11.10 16.35
CA GLY A 59 -0.54 9.99 16.70
C GLY A 59 -1.23 8.61 16.76
N PRO A 60 -0.44 7.53 16.89
CA PRO A 60 -0.90 6.17 16.60
C PRO A 60 -1.96 5.59 17.55
N SER A 61 -2.10 6.15 18.75
CA SER A 61 -3.16 5.75 19.72
C SER A 61 -4.53 6.35 19.41
N SER A 62 -4.59 7.40 18.58
CA SER A 62 -5.86 8.08 18.32
C SER A 62 -6.87 7.15 17.67
N LYS A 63 -8.11 7.19 18.17
CA LYS A 63 -9.28 6.50 17.62
C LYS A 63 -10.19 7.42 16.81
N ASN A 64 -9.86 8.71 16.71
CA ASN A 64 -10.63 9.68 15.94
C ASN A 64 -10.48 9.36 14.44
N PRO A 65 -11.53 8.99 13.69
CA PRO A 65 -11.40 8.65 12.27
C PRO A 65 -10.94 9.84 11.40
N LEU A 66 -11.18 11.08 11.85
CA LEU A 66 -10.83 12.33 11.15
C LEU A 66 -9.52 12.96 11.67
N SER A 67 -8.51 12.12 11.89
CA SER A 67 -7.15 12.54 12.23
C SER A 67 -6.10 11.64 11.60
N PHE A 68 -4.89 12.16 11.38
CA PHE A 68 -3.73 11.36 10.99
C PHE A 68 -3.10 10.71 12.22
N LYS A 69 -2.77 9.43 12.10
CA LYS A 69 -2.11 8.62 13.12
C LYS A 69 -0.63 8.46 12.83
N TRP A 70 -0.27 8.53 11.55
CA TRP A 70 1.08 8.27 11.06
C TRP A 70 1.61 9.42 10.22
N TYR A 71 0.75 10.09 9.45
CA TYR A 71 1.17 11.21 8.64
C TYR A 71 1.34 12.49 9.47
N ASN A 72 2.60 12.82 9.77
CA ASN A 72 3.00 14.11 10.32
C ASN A 72 3.82 14.88 9.26
N ALA A 73 3.18 15.84 8.59
CA ALA A 73 3.76 16.55 7.46
C ALA A 73 5.12 17.22 7.74
N GLU A 74 5.37 17.67 8.98
CA GLU A 74 6.59 18.39 9.36
C GLU A 74 7.65 17.49 10.03
N GLU A 75 7.35 16.22 10.28
CA GLU A 75 8.32 15.25 10.79
C GLU A 75 9.44 15.04 9.77
N GLU A 76 10.69 15.11 10.22
CA GLU A 76 11.85 14.79 9.38
C GLU A 76 12.18 13.30 9.50
N ILE A 77 12.24 12.64 8.34
CA ILE A 77 12.66 11.25 8.20
C ILE A 77 13.82 11.22 7.19
N LEU A 78 14.94 10.62 7.58
CA LEU A 78 16.15 10.53 6.73
C LEU A 78 16.55 11.90 6.14
N GLY A 79 16.47 12.97 6.95
CA GLY A 79 16.87 14.32 6.57
C GLY A 79 15.91 15.07 5.64
N LYS A 80 14.69 14.57 5.42
CA LYS A 80 13.65 15.23 4.60
C LYS A 80 12.28 15.13 5.29
N LYS A 81 11.47 16.19 5.18
CA LYS A 81 10.13 16.20 5.78
C LYS A 81 9.22 15.18 5.12
N MET A 82 8.30 14.59 5.88
CA MET A 82 7.38 13.57 5.40
C MET A 82 6.55 14.05 4.20
N LYS A 83 6.10 15.31 4.22
CA LYS A 83 5.39 15.94 3.09
C LYS A 83 6.23 16.02 1.80
N ASP A 84 7.56 16.10 1.91
CA ASP A 84 8.47 16.21 0.76
C ASP A 84 8.90 14.83 0.23
N TRP A 85 8.81 13.78 1.05
CA TRP A 85 8.87 12.39 0.60
C TRP A 85 7.62 11.99 -0.18
N LEU A 86 6.45 12.33 0.36
CA LEU A 86 5.17 11.80 -0.10
C LEU A 86 4.50 12.68 -1.17
N ARG A 87 4.60 14.02 -1.07
CA ARG A 87 4.10 14.96 -2.09
C ARG A 87 2.69 14.58 -2.59
N PHE A 88 1.79 14.31 -1.65
CA PHE A 88 0.46 13.78 -1.94
C PHE A 88 -0.34 14.69 -2.89
N SER A 89 -1.07 14.07 -3.80
CA SER A 89 -2.02 14.71 -4.70
C SER A 89 -3.37 13.99 -4.70
N VAL A 90 -4.42 14.71 -5.07
CA VAL A 90 -5.81 14.23 -5.13
C VAL A 90 -6.23 14.11 -6.59
N ALA A 91 -6.77 12.96 -6.99
CA ALA A 91 -7.29 12.72 -8.33
C ALA A 91 -8.67 13.38 -8.53
N PHE A 92 -8.76 14.37 -9.42
CA PHE A 92 -9.99 15.14 -9.59
C PHE A 92 -11.19 14.28 -10.05
N TRP A 93 -10.95 13.36 -10.98
CA TRP A 93 -11.98 12.52 -11.59
C TRP A 93 -12.66 11.60 -10.56
N HIS A 94 -11.91 11.02 -9.63
CA HIS A 94 -12.47 10.16 -8.60
C HIS A 94 -13.07 10.93 -7.42
N THR A 95 -12.41 11.99 -6.97
CA THR A 95 -12.84 12.72 -5.76
C THR A 95 -14.05 13.61 -6.03
N PHE A 96 -14.00 14.43 -7.08
CA PHE A 96 -15.02 15.45 -7.30
C PHE A 96 -16.06 15.05 -8.34
N ARG A 97 -15.70 14.17 -9.28
CA ARG A 97 -16.60 13.68 -10.34
C ARG A 97 -17.08 12.25 -10.17
N GLY A 98 -16.57 11.51 -9.20
CA GLY A 98 -16.92 10.11 -8.98
C GLY A 98 -18.38 9.95 -8.53
N THR A 99 -19.22 9.36 -9.37
CA THR A 99 -20.67 9.22 -9.11
C THR A 99 -21.07 7.89 -8.46
N GLY A 100 -20.14 6.94 -8.39
CA GLY A 100 -20.40 5.58 -7.91
C GLY A 100 -21.16 4.69 -8.91
N GLY A 101 -21.36 5.16 -10.15
CA GLY A 101 -21.86 4.31 -11.23
C GLY A 101 -20.84 3.23 -11.62
N ASP A 102 -21.35 2.10 -12.11
CA ASP A 102 -20.55 0.98 -12.63
C ASP A 102 -21.27 0.39 -13.87
N PRO A 103 -20.68 -0.59 -14.60
CA PRO A 103 -21.30 -1.15 -15.80
C PRO A 103 -22.67 -1.83 -15.59
N PHE A 104 -23.09 -2.06 -14.35
CA PHE A 104 -24.29 -2.81 -13.97
C PHE A 104 -25.31 -1.97 -13.18
N GLY A 105 -24.97 -0.74 -12.79
CA GLY A 105 -25.79 0.07 -11.90
C GLY A 105 -25.65 1.58 -12.12
N ALA A 106 -26.76 2.29 -11.91
CA ALA A 106 -26.79 3.75 -11.90
C ALA A 106 -25.93 4.35 -10.76
N PRO A 107 -25.56 5.65 -10.87
CA PRO A 107 -24.92 6.42 -9.81
C PRO A 107 -25.56 6.26 -8.43
N THR A 108 -24.74 6.29 -7.38
CA THR A 108 -25.17 6.21 -5.97
C THR A 108 -24.88 7.47 -5.16
N LYS A 109 -23.97 8.31 -5.64
CA LYS A 109 -23.49 9.50 -4.93
C LYS A 109 -24.15 10.76 -5.48
N ASN A 110 -24.65 11.60 -4.57
CA ASN A 110 -25.18 12.92 -4.87
C ASN A 110 -24.40 13.94 -4.05
N TRP A 111 -23.38 14.55 -4.67
CA TRP A 111 -22.49 15.47 -3.96
C TRP A 111 -23.13 16.85 -3.76
N PRO A 112 -22.87 17.54 -2.63
CA PRO A 112 -23.47 18.84 -2.37
C PRO A 112 -22.97 19.95 -3.32
N TRP A 113 -21.82 19.74 -3.97
CA TRP A 113 -21.28 20.62 -5.01
C TRP A 113 -21.73 20.29 -6.43
N GLU A 114 -22.56 19.25 -6.61
CA GLU A 114 -23.04 18.78 -7.92
C GLU A 114 -24.49 19.21 -8.17
N ASP A 115 -24.80 19.72 -9.36
CA ASP A 115 -26.16 19.96 -9.85
C ASP A 115 -26.60 18.92 -10.90
N GLY A 116 -25.73 17.94 -11.20
CA GLY A 116 -25.95 16.90 -12.20
C GLY A 116 -25.62 17.30 -13.64
N THR A 117 -25.21 18.54 -13.91
CA THR A 117 -24.88 19.04 -15.23
C THR A 117 -23.38 19.00 -15.54
N ASN A 118 -23.05 18.93 -16.83
CA ASN A 118 -21.69 19.09 -17.35
C ASN A 118 -21.50 20.50 -17.94
N SER A 119 -21.93 21.54 -17.24
CA SER A 119 -21.83 22.94 -17.69
C SER A 119 -20.52 23.62 -17.26
N VAL A 120 -20.14 24.73 -17.90
CA VAL A 120 -18.99 25.55 -17.46
C VAL A 120 -19.21 26.13 -16.07
N ALA A 121 -20.45 26.52 -15.75
CA ALA A 121 -20.80 26.99 -14.40
C ALA A 121 -20.51 25.92 -13.34
N MET A 122 -20.83 24.66 -13.62
CA MET A 122 -20.50 23.55 -12.73
C MET A 122 -19.03 23.22 -12.66
N ALA A 123 -18.35 23.22 -13.80
CA ALA A 123 -16.90 23.10 -13.84
C ALA A 123 -16.23 24.11 -12.90
N LYS A 124 -16.64 25.38 -12.94
CA LYS A 124 -16.16 26.43 -12.03
C LYS A 124 -16.45 26.16 -10.55
N ARG A 125 -17.61 25.58 -10.22
CA ARG A 125 -17.96 25.24 -8.82
C ARG A 125 -17.08 24.14 -8.24
N ARG A 126 -16.58 23.22 -9.06
CA ARG A 126 -15.73 22.09 -8.62
C ARG A 126 -14.27 22.48 -8.37
N ILE A 127 -13.87 23.74 -8.64
CA ILE A 127 -12.45 24.09 -8.68
C ILE A 127 -11.82 24.29 -7.28
N ASP A 128 -11.29 23.23 -6.66
CA ASP A 128 -10.30 23.25 -5.56
C ASP A 128 -9.30 22.05 -5.59
N ARG A 129 -7.99 22.30 -5.79
CA ARG A 129 -6.76 21.43 -5.59
C ARG A 129 -6.74 19.99 -6.19
N TRP A 130 -5.79 19.65 -7.08
CA TRP A 130 -5.80 18.30 -7.72
C TRP A 130 -4.67 17.94 -8.73
N CYS A 131 -4.70 16.69 -9.23
CA CYS A 131 -4.35 16.27 -10.60
C CYS A 131 -5.60 16.19 -11.50
N PHE A 132 -5.50 16.44 -12.81
CA PHE A 132 -6.69 16.51 -13.68
C PHE A 132 -6.47 16.02 -15.10
N HIS A 133 -7.52 15.42 -15.70
CA HIS A 133 -7.71 15.47 -17.15
C HIS A 133 -8.41 16.78 -17.54
N ASP A 134 -8.06 17.30 -18.72
CA ASP A 134 -8.69 18.49 -19.28
C ASP A 134 -10.23 18.45 -19.30
N ARG A 135 -10.83 17.30 -19.66
CA ARG A 135 -12.29 17.10 -19.69
C ARG A 135 -12.93 16.81 -18.34
N ASP A 136 -12.13 16.60 -17.30
CA ASP A 136 -12.67 16.52 -15.95
C ASP A 136 -13.01 17.92 -15.45
N ILE A 137 -12.11 18.89 -15.68
CA ILE A 137 -12.24 20.25 -15.17
C ILE A 137 -13.07 21.15 -16.08
N ALA A 138 -13.26 20.83 -17.36
CA ALA A 138 -14.07 21.62 -18.28
C ALA A 138 -14.86 20.74 -19.26
N PRO A 139 -16.10 21.11 -19.62
CA PRO A 139 -16.90 20.33 -20.56
C PRO A 139 -16.43 20.47 -22.01
N ASP A 140 -16.62 19.40 -22.80
CA ASP A 140 -16.50 19.46 -24.25
C ASP A 140 -17.57 20.42 -24.83
N GLY A 141 -17.20 21.22 -25.82
CA GLY A 141 -18.13 21.98 -26.65
C GLY A 141 -18.53 21.22 -27.92
N GLU A 142 -19.34 21.85 -28.77
CA GLU A 142 -19.71 21.30 -30.08
C GLU A 142 -18.54 21.30 -31.07
N THR A 143 -17.58 22.19 -30.83
CA THR A 143 -16.35 22.33 -31.63
C THR A 143 -15.12 22.36 -30.74
N LEU A 144 -13.95 22.06 -31.32
CA LEU A 144 -12.67 22.16 -30.62
C LEU A 144 -12.39 23.58 -30.11
N GLU A 145 -12.81 24.62 -30.86
CA GLU A 145 -12.67 26.01 -30.45
C GLU A 145 -13.48 26.30 -29.18
N GLU A 146 -14.72 25.81 -29.13
CA GLU A 146 -15.58 25.94 -27.95
C GLU A 146 -15.05 25.12 -26.76
N SER A 147 -14.62 23.87 -26.96
CA SER A 147 -13.97 23.07 -25.90
C SER A 147 -12.75 23.80 -25.33
N ASN A 148 -11.92 24.41 -26.17
CA ASN A 148 -10.75 25.17 -25.74
C ASN A 148 -11.14 26.43 -24.96
N LYS A 149 -12.17 27.15 -25.41
CA LYS A 149 -12.69 28.35 -24.73
C LYS A 149 -13.25 28.00 -23.35
N ASN A 150 -14.01 26.91 -23.23
CA ASN A 150 -14.54 26.42 -21.96
C ASN A 150 -13.40 26.09 -20.99
N LEU A 151 -12.37 25.40 -21.47
CA LEU A 151 -11.19 25.08 -20.66
C LEU A 151 -10.42 26.33 -20.24
N ASP A 152 -10.23 27.31 -21.12
CA ASP A 152 -9.56 28.58 -20.80
C ASP A 152 -10.28 29.33 -19.68
N GLU A 153 -11.62 29.35 -19.69
CA GLU A 153 -12.42 30.03 -18.68
C GLU A 153 -12.28 29.38 -17.28
N VAL A 154 -12.27 28.05 -17.22
CA VAL A 154 -12.07 27.26 -16.00
C VAL A 154 -10.65 27.44 -15.47
N VAL A 155 -9.66 27.39 -16.35
CA VAL A 155 -8.23 27.46 -16.00
C VAL A 155 -7.84 28.86 -15.53
N ALA A 156 -8.45 29.91 -16.08
CA ALA A 156 -8.28 31.28 -15.58
C ALA A 156 -8.72 31.39 -14.12
N LEU A 157 -9.90 30.87 -13.77
CA LEU A 157 -10.39 30.84 -12.39
C LEU A 157 -9.47 30.00 -11.50
N ALA A 158 -9.05 28.81 -11.95
CA ALA A 158 -8.11 27.98 -11.20
C ALA A 158 -6.80 28.75 -10.88
N LYS A 159 -6.29 29.53 -11.83
CA LYS A 159 -5.09 30.35 -11.61
C LYS A 159 -5.32 31.46 -10.58
N GLU A 160 -6.47 32.14 -10.63
CA GLU A 160 -6.82 33.18 -9.65
C GLU A 160 -6.93 32.61 -8.24
N LEU A 161 -7.54 31.42 -8.09
CA LEU A 161 -7.62 30.68 -6.83
C LEU A 161 -6.23 30.26 -6.31
N GLN A 162 -5.35 29.76 -7.18
CA GLN A 162 -3.97 29.40 -6.80
C GLN A 162 -3.16 30.59 -6.29
N LEU A 163 -3.38 31.78 -6.86
CA LEU A 163 -2.69 33.01 -6.47
C LEU A 163 -3.30 33.66 -5.22
N GLY A 164 -4.44 33.16 -4.72
CA GLY A 164 -5.18 33.77 -3.62
C GLY A 164 -5.75 35.15 -3.97
N LEU A 165 -5.99 35.40 -5.27
CA LEU A 165 -6.58 36.66 -5.75
C LEU A 165 -8.10 36.72 -5.52
N ILE A 166 -8.72 35.57 -5.28
CA ILE A 166 -10.12 35.41 -4.90
C ILE A 166 -10.17 34.66 -3.57
N GLU A 167 -10.80 35.27 -2.58
CA GLU A 167 -11.01 34.67 -1.26
C GLU A 167 -12.28 33.81 -1.30
N VAL A 168 -12.13 32.49 -1.24
CA VAL A 168 -13.29 31.59 -1.10
C VAL A 168 -13.78 31.65 0.34
N ILE A 169 -14.85 32.40 0.57
CA ILE A 169 -15.48 32.70 1.88
C ILE A 169 -15.74 31.42 2.69
N SER A 170 -15.90 30.26 2.04
CA SER A 170 -16.28 29.00 2.67
C SER A 170 -15.14 28.12 3.20
N LEU A 171 -13.84 28.47 3.08
CA LEU A 171 -12.77 27.48 3.31
C LEU A 171 -11.70 27.80 4.37
N ASN A 172 -11.71 28.97 5.03
CA ASN A 172 -10.68 29.31 6.06
C ASN A 172 -9.24 28.95 5.63
N VAL A 173 -8.94 29.06 4.34
CA VAL A 173 -7.63 28.73 3.78
C VAL A 173 -6.72 29.91 4.05
N THR A 174 -5.68 29.70 4.84
CA THR A 174 -4.65 30.70 5.07
C THR A 174 -4.00 31.05 3.73
N VAL A 175 -4.19 32.30 3.28
CA VAL A 175 -3.46 32.94 2.17
C VAL A 175 -1.96 32.64 2.35
N GLY A 176 -1.35 31.93 1.39
CA GLY A 176 0.12 31.71 1.38
C GLY A 176 0.65 30.29 1.11
N LYS A 177 -0.17 29.25 0.89
CA LYS A 177 0.33 27.95 0.40
C LYS A 177 0.03 27.76 -1.09
N GLN A 178 1.09 27.74 -1.89
CA GLN A 178 1.10 27.53 -3.35
C GLN A 178 0.61 26.13 -3.71
N ILE A 179 -0.70 25.98 -3.91
CA ILE A 179 -1.25 24.73 -4.43
C ILE A 179 -1.14 24.78 -5.94
N ARG A 180 -0.58 23.73 -6.52
CA ARG A 180 -0.36 23.59 -7.96
C ARG A 180 -0.65 22.15 -8.37
N PRO A 181 -1.09 21.91 -9.61
CA PRO A 181 -1.24 20.54 -10.08
C PRO A 181 0.11 19.83 -10.02
N LEU A 182 0.14 18.61 -9.49
CA LEU A 182 1.32 17.76 -9.61
C LEU A 182 1.56 17.45 -11.11
N TRP A 183 0.47 17.23 -11.84
CA TRP A 183 0.44 17.07 -13.28
C TRP A 183 -0.92 17.40 -13.89
N GLY A 184 -0.97 17.55 -15.21
CA GLY A 184 -2.20 17.49 -16.00
C GLY A 184 -2.10 16.43 -17.11
N THR A 185 -3.23 16.08 -17.72
CA THR A 185 -3.32 15.11 -18.81
C THR A 185 -4.52 15.42 -19.72
N ALA A 186 -4.64 14.72 -20.85
CA ALA A 186 -5.77 14.82 -21.77
C ALA A 186 -6.64 13.54 -21.71
N GLN A 187 -7.95 13.70 -21.57
CA GLN A 187 -8.89 12.58 -21.60
C GLN A 187 -9.14 12.10 -23.04
N LEU A 188 -8.26 11.25 -23.55
CA LEU A 188 -8.32 10.72 -24.93
C LEU A 188 -9.02 9.35 -25.05
N PHE A 189 -9.95 9.03 -24.14
CA PHE A 189 -10.51 7.68 -24.04
C PHE A 189 -12.02 7.59 -23.79
N LEU A 190 -12.65 8.64 -23.25
CA LEU A 190 -14.07 8.63 -22.88
C LEU A 190 -14.98 8.96 -24.08
N HIS A 191 -14.65 10.02 -24.83
CA HIS A 191 -15.51 10.48 -25.92
C HIS A 191 -15.57 9.43 -27.06
N PRO A 192 -16.75 9.18 -27.68
CA PRO A 192 -16.90 8.15 -28.74
C PRO A 192 -15.90 8.25 -29.90
N ARG A 193 -15.41 9.46 -30.21
CA ARG A 193 -14.37 9.71 -31.22
C ARG A 193 -13.10 8.88 -31.01
N TYR A 194 -12.80 8.48 -29.76
CA TYR A 194 -11.60 7.73 -29.38
C TYR A 194 -11.82 6.22 -29.28
N MET A 195 -12.98 5.70 -29.69
CA MET A 195 -13.30 4.26 -29.55
C MET A 195 -12.32 3.31 -30.27
N HIS A 196 -11.52 3.83 -31.20
CA HIS A 196 -10.49 3.09 -31.95
C HIS A 196 -9.07 3.59 -31.69
N GLY A 197 -8.84 4.31 -30.59
CA GLY A 197 -7.55 4.93 -30.26
C GLY A 197 -7.54 6.44 -30.40
N GLY A 198 -6.55 7.08 -29.78
CA GLY A 198 -6.25 8.50 -29.92
C GLY A 198 -5.11 8.68 -30.91
N ALA A 199 -3.89 8.55 -30.42
CA ALA A 199 -2.67 8.51 -31.22
C ALA A 199 -2.51 7.23 -32.05
N THR A 200 -3.14 6.12 -31.63
CA THR A 200 -3.14 4.85 -32.37
C THR A 200 -4.36 4.69 -33.27
N SER A 201 -5.18 5.73 -33.41
CA SER A 201 -6.37 5.65 -34.26
C SER A 201 -6.04 5.30 -35.71
N PRO A 202 -6.81 4.42 -36.37
CA PRO A 202 -6.70 4.22 -37.81
C PRO A 202 -7.20 5.43 -38.62
N GLU A 203 -7.90 6.37 -37.96
CA GLU A 203 -8.48 7.56 -38.57
C GLU A 203 -7.62 8.82 -38.33
N VAL A 204 -7.05 9.37 -39.40
CA VAL A 204 -6.16 10.55 -39.33
C VAL A 204 -6.83 11.78 -38.69
N GLY A 205 -8.15 11.93 -38.85
CA GLY A 205 -8.91 13.02 -38.21
C GLY A 205 -8.93 12.90 -36.69
N VAL A 206 -9.01 11.68 -36.16
CA VAL A 206 -8.98 11.41 -34.72
C VAL A 206 -7.58 11.67 -34.16
N TYR A 207 -6.54 11.21 -34.87
CA TYR A 207 -5.14 11.50 -34.53
C TYR A 207 -4.89 13.01 -34.41
N ALA A 208 -5.34 13.79 -35.40
CA ALA A 208 -5.18 15.24 -35.40
C ALA A 208 -5.94 15.91 -34.26
N TYR A 209 -7.16 15.46 -33.95
CA TYR A 209 -7.95 15.97 -32.83
C TYR A 209 -7.30 15.67 -31.48
N ALA A 210 -6.82 14.44 -31.28
CA ALA A 210 -6.09 14.03 -30.08
C ALA A 210 -4.83 14.90 -29.88
N ALA A 211 -4.08 15.16 -30.95
CA ALA A 211 -2.89 16.00 -30.90
C ALA A 211 -3.24 17.45 -30.51
N ALA A 212 -4.35 17.99 -31.03
CA ALA A 212 -4.82 19.32 -30.66
C ALA A 212 -5.26 19.41 -29.19
N GLN A 213 -5.91 18.36 -28.67
CA GLN A 213 -6.30 18.28 -27.26
C GLN A 213 -5.07 18.19 -26.33
N VAL A 214 -4.10 17.32 -26.65
CA VAL A 214 -2.84 17.21 -25.89
C VAL A 214 -2.03 18.50 -25.92
N LYS A 215 -1.94 19.15 -27.08
CA LYS A 215 -1.32 20.48 -27.21
C LYS A 215 -1.93 21.45 -26.21
N LYS A 216 -3.27 21.54 -26.16
CA LYS A 216 -3.97 22.45 -25.24
C LYS A 216 -3.78 22.06 -23.78
N ALA A 217 -3.85 20.78 -23.46
CA ALA A 217 -3.66 20.29 -22.10
C ALA A 217 -2.24 20.61 -21.58
N ILE A 218 -1.18 20.42 -22.41
CA ILE A 218 0.20 20.81 -22.06
C ILE A 218 0.30 22.32 -21.80
N GLU A 219 -0.35 23.18 -22.61
CA GLU A 219 -0.36 24.63 -22.39
C GLU A 219 -1.00 25.00 -21.06
N VAL A 220 -2.13 24.38 -20.73
CA VAL A 220 -2.86 24.58 -19.48
C VAL A 220 -2.04 24.09 -18.28
N THR A 221 -1.44 22.91 -18.36
CA THR A 221 -0.55 22.37 -17.32
C THR A 221 0.62 23.32 -17.08
N HIS A 222 1.25 23.82 -18.15
CA HIS A 222 2.33 24.79 -18.04
C HIS A 222 1.88 26.10 -17.39
N TYR A 223 0.73 26.64 -17.82
CA TYR A 223 0.15 27.87 -17.29
C TYR A 223 -0.18 27.79 -15.78
N LEU A 224 -0.70 26.64 -15.34
CA LEU A 224 -1.01 26.35 -13.93
C LEU A 224 0.22 25.95 -13.11
N GLY A 225 1.41 25.88 -13.71
CA GLY A 225 2.66 25.56 -13.01
C GLY A 225 2.81 24.09 -12.64
N GLY A 226 2.19 23.19 -13.42
CA GLY A 226 2.31 21.75 -13.23
C GLY A 226 3.76 21.27 -13.37
N GLU A 227 4.13 20.26 -12.58
CA GLU A 227 5.52 19.75 -12.57
C GLU A 227 5.72 18.56 -13.52
N ASN A 228 4.64 17.90 -13.91
CA ASN A 228 4.66 16.78 -14.85
C ASN A 228 3.44 16.84 -15.79
N TYR A 229 3.46 16.03 -16.85
CA TYR A 229 2.33 15.81 -17.76
C TYR A 229 2.24 14.33 -18.10
N VAL A 230 1.06 13.73 -17.92
CA VAL A 230 0.84 12.28 -18.02
C VAL A 230 0.24 11.90 -19.37
N PHE A 231 0.59 10.72 -19.85
CA PHE A 231 -0.06 10.00 -20.94
C PHE A 231 -0.46 8.61 -20.43
N TRP A 232 -1.75 8.43 -20.16
CA TRP A 232 -2.34 7.11 -19.95
C TRP A 232 -3.06 6.68 -21.23
N GLY A 233 -2.60 5.55 -21.79
CA GLY A 233 -3.03 5.05 -23.10
C GLY A 233 -4.38 4.33 -23.11
N GLY A 234 -5.41 4.83 -22.43
CA GLY A 234 -6.66 4.06 -22.22
C GLY A 234 -7.35 3.51 -23.48
N ARG A 235 -7.11 4.08 -24.67
CA ARG A 235 -7.54 3.51 -25.96
C ARG A 235 -6.38 3.19 -26.91
N GLU A 236 -5.15 3.41 -26.48
CA GLU A 236 -3.92 3.20 -27.24
C GLU A 236 -3.52 1.72 -27.16
N GLY A 237 -4.26 0.91 -27.91
CA GLY A 237 -4.18 -0.54 -27.90
C GLY A 237 -5.21 -1.13 -28.85
N TYR A 238 -5.51 -2.42 -28.70
CA TYR A 238 -6.46 -3.08 -29.59
C TYR A 238 -7.50 -3.94 -28.87
N GLN A 239 -8.62 -4.18 -29.57
CA GLN A 239 -9.63 -5.17 -29.19
C GLN A 239 -9.43 -6.51 -29.90
N SER A 240 -8.95 -6.47 -31.15
CA SER A 240 -8.64 -7.66 -31.94
C SER A 240 -7.38 -7.44 -32.76
N LEU A 241 -6.46 -8.40 -32.74
CA LEU A 241 -5.26 -8.29 -33.58
C LEU A 241 -5.58 -8.51 -35.06
N LEU A 242 -6.74 -9.10 -35.40
CA LEU A 242 -7.14 -9.40 -36.78
C LEU A 242 -7.38 -8.15 -37.65
N ASN A 243 -7.68 -7.01 -37.02
CA ASN A 243 -7.93 -5.74 -37.70
C ASN A 243 -6.96 -4.64 -37.26
N THR A 244 -5.84 -5.01 -36.64
CA THR A 244 -4.87 -4.07 -36.05
C THR A 244 -3.51 -4.23 -36.74
N ASP A 245 -3.00 -3.15 -37.31
CA ASP A 245 -1.60 -3.06 -37.72
C ASP A 245 -0.78 -2.50 -36.56
N MET A 246 -0.40 -3.38 -35.64
CA MET A 246 0.27 -3.01 -34.39
C MET A 246 1.58 -2.26 -34.63
N GLY A 247 2.35 -2.65 -35.66
CA GLY A 247 3.61 -1.97 -35.97
C GLY A 247 3.38 -0.51 -36.35
N ARG A 248 2.37 -0.26 -37.20
CA ARG A 248 1.99 1.08 -37.63
C ARG A 248 1.40 1.93 -36.51
N GLU A 249 0.58 1.35 -35.65
CA GLU A 249 0.01 2.06 -34.50
C GLU A 249 1.08 2.49 -33.50
N LEU A 250 2.04 1.60 -33.18
CA LEU A 250 3.18 1.93 -32.33
C LEU A 250 4.06 3.03 -32.94
N ASP A 251 4.28 2.99 -34.27
CA ASP A 251 5.00 4.05 -34.98
C ASP A 251 4.24 5.39 -34.89
N HIS A 252 2.91 5.40 -35.03
CA HIS A 252 2.10 6.60 -34.89
C HIS A 252 2.14 7.16 -33.45
N LEU A 253 2.03 6.29 -32.44
CA LEU A 253 2.14 6.67 -31.03
C LEU A 253 3.51 7.30 -30.74
N ALA A 254 4.59 6.74 -31.27
CA ALA A 254 5.92 7.31 -31.15
C ALA A 254 6.01 8.71 -31.78
N ARG A 255 5.51 8.90 -33.01
CA ARG A 255 5.46 10.23 -33.66
C ARG A 255 4.63 11.24 -32.86
N PHE A 256 3.56 10.79 -32.24
CA PHE A 256 2.71 11.61 -31.39
C PHE A 256 3.46 12.11 -30.15
N LEU A 257 4.17 11.21 -29.47
CA LEU A 257 4.97 11.54 -28.28
C LEU A 257 6.18 12.40 -28.63
N GLU A 258 6.86 12.16 -29.76
CA GLU A 258 7.91 13.04 -30.30
C GLU A 258 7.38 14.46 -30.52
N ALA A 259 6.17 14.61 -31.09
CA ALA A 259 5.54 15.90 -31.29
C ALA A 259 5.20 16.59 -29.97
N ALA A 260 4.74 15.86 -28.95
CA ALA A 260 4.50 16.39 -27.61
C ALA A 260 5.80 16.89 -26.96
N VAL A 261 6.90 16.13 -27.07
CA VAL A 261 8.24 16.56 -26.61
C VAL A 261 8.67 17.84 -27.32
N ALA A 262 8.57 17.88 -28.64
CA ALA A 262 8.93 19.06 -29.42
C ALA A 262 8.09 20.28 -29.02
N TYR A 263 6.79 20.07 -28.76
CA TYR A 263 5.90 21.14 -28.34
C TYR A 263 6.20 21.65 -26.93
N LYS A 264 6.39 20.74 -25.96
CA LYS A 264 6.85 21.06 -24.60
C LYS A 264 8.09 21.97 -24.64
N LYS A 265 9.10 21.60 -25.44
CA LYS A 265 10.33 22.39 -25.61
C LYS A 265 10.05 23.75 -26.24
N LYS A 266 9.20 23.80 -27.28
CA LYS A 266 8.83 25.03 -27.98
C LYS A 266 8.19 26.07 -27.04
N ILE A 267 7.34 25.64 -26.10
CA ILE A 267 6.67 26.54 -25.16
C ILE A 267 7.47 26.80 -23.88
N GLY A 268 8.64 26.16 -23.71
CA GLY A 268 9.46 26.29 -22.50
C GLY A 268 8.90 25.55 -21.27
N PHE A 269 8.05 24.53 -21.48
CA PHE A 269 7.57 23.70 -20.38
C PHE A 269 8.68 22.74 -19.92
N ASN A 270 9.11 22.85 -18.66
CA ASN A 270 10.21 22.04 -18.11
C ASN A 270 9.73 20.78 -17.37
N GLY A 271 8.42 20.56 -17.22
CA GLY A 271 7.88 19.45 -16.44
C GLY A 271 8.11 18.08 -17.07
N THR A 272 8.21 17.03 -16.26
CA THR A 272 8.48 15.66 -16.73
C THR A 272 7.31 15.12 -17.55
N LEU A 273 7.57 14.47 -18.68
CA LEU A 273 6.54 13.71 -19.39
C LEU A 273 6.49 12.29 -18.83
N LEU A 274 5.29 11.77 -18.57
CA LEU A 274 5.08 10.49 -17.91
C LEU A 274 4.25 9.57 -18.81
N ILE A 275 4.69 8.33 -19.01
CA ILE A 275 3.84 7.24 -19.51
C ILE A 275 3.30 6.49 -18.29
N GLU A 276 2.01 6.17 -18.30
CA GLU A 276 1.36 5.42 -17.22
C GLU A 276 0.99 4.02 -17.71
N PRO A 277 1.80 2.99 -17.38
CA PRO A 277 1.58 1.66 -17.90
C PRO A 277 0.30 1.03 -17.35
N LYS A 278 -0.40 0.30 -18.21
CA LYS A 278 -1.54 -0.57 -17.88
C LYS A 278 -1.62 -1.70 -18.91
N PRO A 279 -1.92 -2.95 -18.52
CA PRO A 279 -1.94 -4.07 -19.47
C PRO A 279 -3.16 -4.07 -20.41
N GLN A 280 -4.32 -3.67 -19.89
CA GLN A 280 -5.62 -3.81 -20.53
C GLN A 280 -6.66 -2.96 -19.79
N GLU A 281 -7.91 -3.04 -20.22
CA GLU A 281 -9.06 -2.30 -19.66
C GLU A 281 -8.94 -0.78 -19.88
N PRO A 282 -9.69 -0.23 -20.86
CA PRO A 282 -10.78 -0.85 -21.61
C PRO A 282 -10.35 -1.59 -22.89
N THR A 283 -9.06 -1.60 -23.25
CA THR A 283 -8.54 -2.38 -24.38
C THR A 283 -8.40 -3.86 -24.01
N LYS A 284 -8.37 -4.76 -25.02
CA LYS A 284 -8.02 -6.17 -24.81
C LYS A 284 -6.51 -6.35 -24.58
N HIS A 285 -5.72 -5.40 -25.07
CA HIS A 285 -4.29 -5.26 -24.88
C HIS A 285 -3.96 -3.79 -25.10
N GLN A 286 -3.37 -3.15 -24.10
CA GLN A 286 -2.83 -1.80 -24.17
C GLN A 286 -1.33 -1.89 -24.45
N TYR A 287 -0.79 -0.94 -25.23
CA TYR A 287 0.58 -1.05 -25.72
C TYR A 287 1.65 -0.79 -24.65
N ASP A 288 1.38 0.11 -23.73
CA ASP A 288 2.16 0.42 -22.53
C ASP A 288 1.83 -0.58 -21.40
N TRP A 289 2.04 -1.88 -21.66
CA TRP A 289 1.57 -2.98 -20.81
C TRP A 289 2.05 -2.93 -19.35
N ASP A 290 3.37 -2.74 -19.17
CA ASP A 290 4.07 -2.68 -17.89
C ASP A 290 5.30 -1.76 -18.03
N ALA A 291 6.06 -1.57 -16.94
CA ALA A 291 7.23 -0.72 -16.88
C ALA A 291 8.33 -1.17 -17.85
N ALA A 292 8.55 -2.49 -17.99
CA ALA A 292 9.56 -3.03 -18.89
C ALA A 292 9.20 -2.82 -20.36
N THR A 293 7.94 -3.05 -20.72
CA THR A 293 7.38 -2.86 -22.08
C THR A 293 7.43 -1.39 -22.45
N SER A 294 7.01 -0.51 -21.55
CA SER A 294 7.04 0.94 -21.73
C SER A 294 8.48 1.45 -21.87
N ALA A 295 9.41 0.98 -21.04
CA ALA A 295 10.83 1.31 -21.16
C ALA A 295 11.42 0.85 -22.50
N ASN A 296 11.04 -0.34 -22.99
CA ASN A 296 11.50 -0.84 -24.27
C ASN A 296 10.93 -0.04 -25.45
N PHE A 297 9.66 0.35 -25.40
CA PHE A 297 9.05 1.24 -26.39
C PHE A 297 9.83 2.57 -26.45
N LEU A 298 10.04 3.21 -25.30
CA LEU A 298 10.80 4.46 -25.22
C LEU A 298 12.24 4.30 -25.75
N ARG A 299 12.89 3.16 -25.48
CA ARG A 299 14.23 2.86 -26.00
C ARG A 299 14.24 2.71 -27.52
N LYS A 300 13.30 1.94 -28.09
CA LYS A 300 13.17 1.68 -29.53
C LYS A 300 13.04 2.98 -30.33
N TYR A 301 12.23 3.92 -29.83
CA TYR A 301 11.94 5.19 -30.50
C TYR A 301 12.80 6.36 -30.05
N GLY A 302 13.83 6.14 -29.22
CA GLY A 302 14.75 7.19 -28.79
C GLY A 302 14.15 8.23 -27.83
N LEU A 303 13.07 7.88 -27.12
CA LEU A 303 12.33 8.74 -26.20
C LEU A 303 12.71 8.55 -24.72
N ILE A 304 13.57 7.58 -24.39
CA ILE A 304 13.91 7.21 -23.01
C ILE A 304 14.53 8.36 -22.18
N GLY A 305 15.14 9.34 -22.84
CA GLY A 305 15.68 10.55 -22.18
C GLY A 305 14.65 11.66 -21.93
N GLU A 306 13.46 11.56 -22.51
CA GLU A 306 12.43 12.61 -22.47
C GLU A 306 11.26 12.27 -21.52
N PHE A 307 11.10 10.98 -21.21
CA PHE A 307 10.01 10.44 -20.40
C PHE A 307 10.49 9.75 -19.13
N LYS A 308 9.61 9.72 -18.14
CA LYS A 308 9.64 8.82 -16.97
C LYS A 308 8.32 8.03 -16.94
N LEU A 309 8.14 7.18 -15.94
CA LEU A 309 6.94 6.38 -15.75
C LEU A 309 6.13 6.88 -14.54
N ASN A 310 4.80 6.91 -14.71
CA ASN A 310 3.83 6.98 -13.64
C ASN A 310 3.38 5.55 -13.33
N ILE A 311 3.78 4.99 -12.19
CA ILE A 311 3.44 3.60 -11.86
C ILE A 311 2.19 3.60 -10.99
N GLU A 312 1.15 2.92 -11.45
CA GLU A 312 -0.04 2.66 -10.64
C GLU A 312 -0.04 1.24 -10.09
N CYS A 313 -0.32 1.09 -8.80
CA CYS A 313 -0.27 -0.21 -8.14
C CYS A 313 -1.37 -1.19 -8.59
N ASN A 314 -2.60 -0.72 -8.87
CA ASN A 314 -3.64 -1.60 -9.44
C ASN A 314 -3.27 -2.04 -10.86
N HIS A 315 -2.74 -1.14 -11.70
CA HIS A 315 -2.26 -1.50 -13.04
C HIS A 315 -1.11 -2.52 -13.01
N ALA A 316 -0.16 -2.36 -12.08
CA ALA A 316 0.92 -3.33 -11.86
C ALA A 316 0.37 -4.73 -11.58
N THR A 317 -0.56 -4.84 -10.63
CA THR A 317 -1.16 -6.14 -10.27
C THR A 317 -2.02 -6.75 -11.38
N LEU A 318 -2.74 -5.93 -12.16
CA LEU A 318 -3.45 -6.40 -13.35
C LEU A 318 -2.49 -6.96 -14.42
N SER A 319 -1.25 -6.47 -14.48
CA SER A 319 -0.25 -6.93 -15.45
C SER A 319 0.42 -8.26 -15.07
N GLY A 320 0.12 -8.76 -13.87
CA GLY A 320 0.73 -9.97 -13.29
C GLY A 320 1.94 -9.70 -12.40
N HIS A 321 2.22 -8.43 -12.07
CA HIS A 321 3.38 -8.01 -11.28
C HIS A 321 2.95 -7.42 -9.93
N SER A 322 3.82 -7.43 -8.92
CA SER A 322 3.57 -6.61 -7.71
C SER A 322 3.83 -5.13 -7.99
N CYS A 323 3.24 -4.22 -7.22
CA CYS A 323 3.55 -2.79 -7.35
C CYS A 323 5.03 -2.54 -7.05
N HIS A 324 5.57 -3.19 -6.02
CA HIS A 324 7.01 -3.16 -5.72
C HIS A 324 7.89 -3.56 -6.92
N HIS A 325 7.54 -4.60 -7.68
CA HIS A 325 8.30 -5.03 -8.86
C HIS A 325 8.38 -3.91 -9.91
N GLU A 326 7.24 -3.32 -10.25
CA GLU A 326 7.15 -2.28 -11.28
C GLU A 326 7.92 -1.01 -10.88
N LEU A 327 7.85 -0.65 -9.60
CA LEU A 327 8.63 0.47 -9.06
C LEU A 327 10.13 0.20 -9.11
N GLU A 328 10.61 -0.99 -8.72
CA GLU A 328 12.04 -1.34 -8.81
C GLU A 328 12.51 -1.41 -10.27
N THR A 329 11.70 -1.98 -11.17
CA THR A 329 11.99 -2.01 -12.61
C THR A 329 12.13 -0.59 -13.16
N ALA A 330 11.22 0.31 -12.82
CA ALA A 330 11.31 1.72 -13.21
C ALA A 330 12.54 2.39 -12.58
N ARG A 331 12.81 2.19 -11.28
CA ARG A 331 13.94 2.78 -10.56
C ARG A 331 15.29 2.37 -11.15
N LEU A 332 15.49 1.07 -11.37
CA LEU A 332 16.75 0.51 -11.89
C LEU A 332 17.05 0.98 -13.32
N ASN A 333 16.02 1.30 -14.11
CA ASN A 333 16.17 1.91 -15.43
C ASN A 333 16.26 3.44 -15.38
N GLY A 334 16.25 4.04 -14.18
CA GLY A 334 16.24 5.48 -13.98
C GLY A 334 14.96 6.15 -14.50
N LEU A 335 13.85 5.43 -14.59
CA LEU A 335 12.58 5.87 -15.17
C LEU A 335 11.47 6.12 -14.15
N LEU A 336 11.64 5.80 -12.86
CA LEU A 336 10.62 6.08 -11.85
C LEU A 336 10.37 7.59 -11.71
N GLY A 337 9.16 8.04 -12.07
CA GLY A 337 8.81 9.47 -12.15
C GLY A 337 7.66 9.90 -11.23
N ASN A 338 6.59 9.12 -11.16
CA ASN A 338 5.41 9.37 -10.31
C ASN A 338 4.79 8.04 -9.88
N ILE A 339 3.94 8.07 -8.84
CA ILE A 339 3.19 6.90 -8.37
C ILE A 339 1.73 7.28 -8.24
N ASP A 340 0.85 6.46 -8.83
CA ASP A 340 -0.57 6.46 -8.52
C ASP A 340 -0.86 5.40 -7.44
N ALA A 341 -1.25 5.93 -6.29
CA ALA A 341 -1.20 5.27 -5.01
C ALA A 341 -2.55 4.64 -4.66
N ASN A 342 -2.82 3.48 -5.26
CA ASN A 342 -4.02 2.71 -5.04
C ASN A 342 -3.71 1.22 -4.82
N THR A 343 -4.73 0.37 -4.82
CA THR A 343 -4.58 -1.08 -4.82
C THR A 343 -5.70 -1.72 -5.63
N GLY A 344 -5.38 -2.84 -6.26
CA GLY A 344 -6.36 -3.79 -6.80
C GLY A 344 -6.91 -4.72 -5.76
N ASP A 345 -7.76 -5.62 -6.22
CA ASP A 345 -8.23 -6.78 -5.46
C ASP A 345 -7.77 -8.05 -6.20
N PRO A 346 -6.96 -8.93 -5.58
CA PRO A 346 -6.39 -10.08 -6.29
C PRO A 346 -7.41 -11.15 -6.72
N GLN A 347 -8.66 -11.07 -6.25
CA GLN A 347 -9.77 -11.93 -6.70
C GLN A 347 -10.56 -11.30 -7.85
N THR A 348 -10.18 -10.09 -8.25
CA THR A 348 -10.93 -9.21 -9.15
C THR A 348 -10.03 -8.80 -10.32
N GLY A 349 -10.29 -9.36 -11.50
CA GLY A 349 -9.45 -9.14 -12.70
C GLY A 349 -9.69 -7.81 -13.43
N TRP A 350 -10.08 -6.76 -12.74
CA TRP A 350 -10.31 -5.41 -13.28
C TRP A 350 -9.87 -4.34 -12.27
N ASP A 351 -9.86 -3.09 -12.72
CA ASP A 351 -9.40 -1.94 -11.95
C ASP A 351 -10.41 -1.53 -10.87
N THR A 352 -10.01 -1.66 -9.61
CA THR A 352 -10.89 -1.38 -8.47
C THR A 352 -10.66 0.00 -7.87
N ASP A 353 -9.51 0.61 -8.14
CA ASP A 353 -9.05 1.92 -7.68
C ASP A 353 -9.28 2.09 -6.17
N GLN A 354 -8.90 1.10 -5.36
CA GLN A 354 -9.03 1.17 -3.91
C GLN A 354 -7.88 1.98 -3.31
N PHE A 355 -8.12 2.66 -2.19
CA PHE A 355 -7.01 3.27 -1.46
C PHE A 355 -6.08 2.16 -0.94
N LEU A 356 -4.76 2.36 -1.08
CA LEU A 356 -3.77 1.44 -0.53
C LEU A 356 -3.86 1.43 1.00
N THR A 357 -4.22 0.28 1.57
CA THR A 357 -4.33 0.09 3.03
C THR A 357 -3.44 -1.03 3.56
N ASP A 358 -2.79 -1.80 2.67
CA ASP A 358 -1.79 -2.80 3.06
C ASP A 358 -0.47 -2.12 3.42
N ILE A 359 -0.12 -2.21 4.70
CA ILE A 359 1.10 -1.63 5.25
C ILE A 359 2.36 -2.35 4.75
N ALA A 360 2.27 -3.65 4.45
CA ALA A 360 3.39 -4.40 3.93
C ALA A 360 3.76 -3.92 2.53
N GLU A 361 2.79 -3.85 1.63
CA GLU A 361 3.00 -3.29 0.29
C GLU A 361 3.46 -1.83 0.36
N ALA A 362 2.83 -1.00 1.20
CA ALA A 362 3.25 0.39 1.39
C ALA A 362 4.70 0.52 1.89
N THR A 363 5.17 -0.41 2.73
CA THR A 363 6.57 -0.45 3.19
C THR A 363 7.51 -0.76 2.03
N LEU A 364 7.17 -1.71 1.15
CA LEU A 364 7.99 -2.04 -0.03
C LEU A 364 8.00 -0.90 -1.06
N VAL A 365 6.84 -0.29 -1.31
CA VAL A 365 6.71 0.91 -2.16
C VAL A 365 7.61 2.04 -1.64
N MET A 366 7.53 2.34 -0.34
CA MET A 366 8.37 3.38 0.26
C MET A 366 9.86 3.01 0.29
N LEU A 367 10.21 1.71 0.38
CA LEU A 367 11.59 1.25 0.31
C LEU A 367 12.21 1.63 -1.04
N THR A 368 11.48 1.36 -2.13
CA THR A 368 11.91 1.76 -3.48
C THR A 368 12.02 3.27 -3.63
N VAL A 369 11.08 4.04 -3.08
CA VAL A 369 11.14 5.51 -3.13
C VAL A 369 12.35 6.06 -2.35
N VAL A 370 12.66 5.49 -1.18
CA VAL A 370 13.85 5.88 -0.42
C VAL A 370 15.13 5.51 -1.18
N LYS A 371 15.20 4.31 -1.77
CA LYS A 371 16.33 3.88 -2.64
C LYS A 371 16.47 4.75 -3.89
N ASN A 372 15.40 5.36 -4.38
CA ASN A 372 15.42 6.32 -5.49
C ASN A 372 15.87 7.73 -5.07
N GLY A 373 16.03 8.00 -3.77
CA GLY A 373 16.31 9.35 -3.24
C GLY A 373 15.07 10.25 -3.11
N GLY A 374 13.87 9.70 -3.31
CA GLY A 374 12.59 10.39 -3.37
C GLY A 374 11.94 10.27 -4.74
N ILE A 375 10.79 10.94 -4.91
CA ILE A 375 9.98 10.84 -6.14
C ILE A 375 9.78 12.19 -6.84
N ALA A 376 10.32 13.28 -6.29
CA ALA A 376 10.22 14.60 -6.92
C ALA A 376 10.88 14.60 -8.32
N PRO A 377 10.30 15.31 -9.32
CA PRO A 377 9.17 16.24 -9.21
C PRO A 377 7.77 15.58 -9.18
N GLY A 378 7.66 14.25 -9.32
CA GLY A 378 6.42 13.52 -9.08
C GLY A 378 6.09 13.40 -7.59
N GLY A 379 5.10 12.57 -7.29
CA GLY A 379 4.53 12.38 -5.96
C GLY A 379 3.66 11.13 -5.90
N PHE A 380 2.86 11.04 -4.85
CA PHE A 380 1.83 10.02 -4.69
C PHE A 380 0.46 10.65 -4.99
N ASN A 381 -0.07 10.42 -6.18
CA ASN A 381 -1.43 10.82 -6.52
C ASN A 381 -2.39 9.71 -6.12
N PHE A 382 -3.45 10.04 -5.37
CA PHE A 382 -4.47 9.06 -5.02
C PHE A 382 -5.42 8.86 -6.20
N ASP A 383 -4.99 8.09 -7.20
CA ASP A 383 -5.88 7.55 -8.23
C ASP A 383 -6.76 6.43 -7.64
N ALA A 384 -7.57 6.82 -6.67
CA ALA A 384 -8.40 5.93 -5.88
C ALA A 384 -9.78 6.55 -5.68
N LYS A 385 -10.81 5.71 -5.69
CA LYS A 385 -12.21 6.10 -5.53
C LYS A 385 -12.84 5.50 -4.29
N LEU A 386 -13.80 6.22 -3.73
CA LEU A 386 -14.70 5.66 -2.74
C LEU A 386 -15.46 4.46 -3.31
N ARG A 387 -15.74 3.48 -2.46
CA ARG A 387 -16.61 2.36 -2.83
C ARG A 387 -17.98 2.88 -3.25
N ARG A 388 -18.71 2.08 -4.03
CA ARG A 388 -20.01 2.50 -4.59
C ARG A 388 -21.00 2.85 -3.49
N GLU A 389 -20.96 2.10 -2.40
CA GLU A 389 -21.81 2.21 -1.21
C GLU A 389 -21.29 3.18 -0.14
N SER A 390 -20.09 3.73 -0.29
CA SER A 390 -19.56 4.83 0.55
C SER A 390 -20.03 6.16 -0.03
N THR A 391 -21.20 6.62 0.42
CA THR A 391 -21.93 7.75 -0.17
C THR A 391 -21.81 9.05 0.60
N ASP A 392 -21.24 9.03 1.79
CA ASP A 392 -21.21 10.19 2.67
C ASP A 392 -19.99 11.06 2.36
N VAL A 393 -20.13 12.38 2.52
CA VAL A 393 -19.03 13.32 2.26
C VAL A 393 -17.83 13.05 3.17
N GLU A 394 -18.07 12.58 4.40
CA GLU A 394 -16.99 12.21 5.34
C GLU A 394 -16.15 11.02 4.85
N ASP A 395 -16.72 10.11 4.04
CA ASP A 395 -16.01 8.96 3.49
C ASP A 395 -14.81 9.40 2.64
N LEU A 396 -14.91 10.54 1.94
CA LEU A 396 -13.79 11.12 1.18
C LEU A 396 -12.60 11.37 2.10
N PHE A 397 -12.82 11.92 3.28
CA PHE A 397 -11.75 12.22 4.23
C PHE A 397 -11.23 10.94 4.87
N ILE A 398 -12.10 10.03 5.30
CA ILE A 398 -11.72 8.76 5.91
C ILE A 398 -10.82 7.95 4.95
N ALA A 399 -11.21 7.85 3.68
CA ALA A 399 -10.46 7.10 2.68
C ALA A 399 -9.09 7.71 2.38
N HIS A 400 -9.01 9.03 2.18
CA HIS A 400 -7.73 9.71 1.96
C HIS A 400 -6.82 9.65 3.19
N ILE A 401 -7.36 9.84 4.41
CA ILE A 401 -6.60 9.69 5.65
C ILE A 401 -6.02 8.28 5.74
N SER A 402 -6.82 7.26 5.43
CA SER A 402 -6.38 5.86 5.44
C SER A 402 -5.19 5.62 4.49
N GLY A 403 -5.29 6.07 3.24
CA GLY A 403 -4.21 5.94 2.25
C GLY A 403 -2.94 6.72 2.63
N MET A 404 -3.11 7.97 3.10
CA MET A 404 -2.00 8.82 3.54
C MET A 404 -1.27 8.24 4.75
N ASP A 405 -2.01 7.79 5.77
CA ASP A 405 -1.43 7.17 6.96
C ASP A 405 -0.74 5.85 6.63
N THR A 406 -1.28 5.07 5.70
CA THR A 406 -0.68 3.80 5.28
C THR A 406 0.69 4.01 4.65
N LEU A 407 0.83 4.97 3.74
CA LEU A 407 2.11 5.32 3.11
C LEU A 407 3.08 5.98 4.10
N ALA A 408 2.58 6.86 4.98
CA ALA A 408 3.39 7.46 6.04
C ALA A 408 3.95 6.40 7.00
N ARG A 409 3.14 5.39 7.35
CA ARG A 409 3.59 4.25 8.15
C ARG A 409 4.60 3.39 7.40
N GLY A 410 4.38 3.14 6.12
CA GLY A 410 5.36 2.47 5.24
C GLY A 410 6.72 3.18 5.27
N LEU A 411 6.74 4.51 5.16
CA LEU A 411 7.97 5.31 5.22
C LEU A 411 8.70 5.15 6.56
N ARG A 412 7.98 5.17 7.69
CA ARG A 412 8.58 4.93 9.02
C ARG A 412 9.16 3.52 9.14
N ASN A 413 8.48 2.50 8.62
CA ASN A 413 8.98 1.12 8.63
C ASN A 413 10.29 0.98 7.83
N VAL A 414 10.43 1.71 6.72
CA VAL A 414 11.65 1.70 5.90
C VAL A 414 12.87 2.20 6.66
N VAL A 415 12.72 3.21 7.51
CA VAL A 415 13.82 3.70 8.36
C VAL A 415 14.40 2.56 9.18
N LYS A 416 13.54 1.79 9.83
CA LYS A 416 13.95 0.65 10.65
C LYS A 416 14.59 -0.46 9.84
N LEU A 417 14.05 -0.75 8.65
CA LEU A 417 14.63 -1.76 7.76
C LEU A 417 16.05 -1.38 7.34
N ILE A 418 16.30 -0.10 7.05
CA ILE A 418 17.61 0.42 6.67
C ILE A 418 18.57 0.44 7.86
N GLU A 419 18.12 0.90 9.04
CA GLU A 419 18.94 0.96 10.26
C GLU A 419 19.37 -0.42 10.76
N ASP A 420 18.47 -1.42 10.68
CA ASP A 420 18.76 -2.79 11.08
C ASP A 420 19.72 -3.49 10.11
N GLY A 421 19.59 -3.23 8.80
CA GLY A 421 20.51 -3.70 7.77
C GLY A 421 20.52 -5.22 7.54
N SER A 422 19.70 -6.01 8.24
CA SER A 422 19.71 -7.47 8.12
C SER A 422 19.32 -7.98 6.73
N LEU A 423 18.38 -7.32 6.06
CA LEU A 423 18.00 -7.64 4.69
C LEU A 423 19.12 -7.32 3.69
N ASP A 424 19.78 -6.17 3.85
CA ASP A 424 20.90 -5.78 2.99
C ASP A 424 22.09 -6.72 3.19
N GLU A 425 22.37 -7.13 4.43
CA GLU A 425 23.42 -8.12 4.75
C GLU A 425 23.09 -9.51 4.18
N LEU A 426 21.81 -9.92 4.19
CA LEU A 426 21.36 -11.17 3.56
C LEU A 426 21.61 -11.13 2.05
N VAL A 427 21.28 -10.00 1.40
CA VAL A 427 21.55 -9.80 -0.03
C VAL A 427 23.05 -9.76 -0.30
N ARG A 428 23.86 -9.02 0.48
CA ARG A 428 25.32 -8.94 0.32
C ARG A 428 25.96 -10.33 0.38
N LYS A 429 25.64 -11.12 1.40
CA LYS A 429 26.12 -12.51 1.54
C LYS A 429 25.72 -13.40 0.36
N ARG A 430 24.53 -13.18 -0.22
CA ARG A 430 24.07 -13.95 -1.37
C ARG A 430 24.95 -13.75 -2.61
N TYR A 431 25.58 -12.58 -2.76
CA TYR A 431 26.40 -12.23 -3.91
C TYR A 431 27.90 -12.11 -3.60
N GLU A 432 28.34 -12.37 -2.37
CA GLU A 432 29.72 -12.12 -1.91
C GLU A 432 30.81 -12.84 -2.74
N SER A 433 30.46 -13.93 -3.43
CA SER A 433 31.41 -14.59 -4.34
C SER A 433 31.85 -13.71 -5.52
N PHE A 434 31.04 -12.71 -5.89
CA PHE A 434 31.38 -11.73 -6.92
C PHE A 434 32.35 -10.66 -6.41
N ASP A 435 32.53 -10.51 -5.09
CA ASP A 435 33.52 -9.61 -4.46
C ASP A 435 34.96 -10.20 -4.47
N THR A 436 35.19 -11.27 -5.22
CA THR A 436 36.50 -11.91 -5.42
C THR A 436 37.18 -11.39 -6.69
N GLU A 437 38.48 -11.68 -6.88
CA GLU A 437 39.21 -11.24 -8.08
C GLU A 437 38.56 -11.72 -9.39
N ILE A 438 38.13 -12.98 -9.43
CA ILE A 438 37.42 -13.53 -10.60
C ILE A 438 36.01 -12.96 -10.75
N GLY A 439 35.27 -12.78 -9.65
CA GLY A 439 33.97 -12.13 -9.65
C GLY A 439 34.03 -10.72 -10.24
N ALA A 440 34.93 -9.89 -9.73
CA ALA A 440 35.20 -8.55 -10.24
C ALA A 440 35.65 -8.55 -11.71
N HIS A 441 36.41 -9.58 -12.14
CA HIS A 441 36.80 -9.75 -13.54
C HIS A 441 35.58 -10.02 -14.46
N ILE A 442 34.62 -10.81 -14.01
CA ILE A 442 33.37 -11.08 -14.71
C ILE A 442 32.51 -9.81 -14.78
N GLU A 443 32.31 -9.13 -13.66
CA GLU A 443 31.50 -7.90 -13.59
C GLU A 443 32.09 -6.76 -14.42
N ALA A 444 33.42 -6.73 -14.57
CA ALA A 444 34.11 -5.81 -15.47
C ALA A 444 33.96 -6.17 -16.96
N GLY A 445 33.24 -7.24 -17.30
CA GLY A 445 33.03 -7.70 -18.68
C GLY A 445 34.26 -8.36 -19.32
N LYS A 446 35.21 -8.87 -18.51
CA LYS A 446 36.47 -9.44 -18.99
C LYS A 446 36.52 -10.97 -18.96
N GLY A 447 35.59 -11.62 -18.26
CA GLY A 447 35.51 -13.08 -18.19
C GLY A 447 35.01 -13.71 -19.49
N ASP A 448 35.92 -14.14 -20.36
CA ASP A 448 35.58 -14.95 -21.54
C ASP A 448 35.31 -16.42 -21.18
N PHE A 449 34.68 -17.15 -22.11
CA PHE A 449 34.27 -18.53 -21.85
C PHE A 449 35.46 -19.48 -21.69
N GLU A 450 36.57 -19.28 -22.41
CA GLU A 450 37.77 -20.10 -22.28
C GLU A 450 38.46 -19.95 -20.91
N TYR A 451 38.52 -18.72 -20.37
CA TYR A 451 39.03 -18.44 -19.04
C TYR A 451 38.13 -19.05 -17.97
N LEU A 452 36.81 -18.85 -18.08
CA LEU A 452 35.84 -19.36 -17.12
C LEU A 452 35.74 -20.88 -17.14
N GLU A 453 35.85 -21.53 -18.31
CA GLU A 453 35.92 -23.00 -18.42
C GLU A 453 37.13 -23.56 -17.67
N LYS A 454 38.32 -22.97 -17.86
CA LYS A 454 39.53 -23.39 -17.12
C LYS A 454 39.33 -23.28 -15.62
N LYS A 455 38.68 -22.21 -15.16
CA LYS A 455 38.38 -22.00 -13.73
C LYS A 455 37.37 -22.99 -13.19
N ALA A 456 36.32 -23.30 -13.96
CA ALA A 456 35.35 -24.33 -13.60
C ALA A 456 36.00 -25.73 -13.49
N ILE A 457 36.90 -26.08 -14.42
CA ILE A 457 37.67 -27.34 -14.35
C ILE A 457 38.59 -27.38 -13.11
N GLU A 458 39.24 -26.26 -12.78
CA GLU A 458 40.11 -26.13 -11.61
C GLU A 458 39.35 -26.32 -10.28
N TRP A 459 38.13 -25.76 -10.18
CA TRP A 459 37.34 -25.77 -8.94
C TRP A 459 36.45 -26.99 -8.76
N GLY A 460 36.04 -27.65 -9.86
CA GLY A 460 35.07 -28.74 -9.83
C GLY A 460 33.65 -28.26 -9.53
N GLU A 461 32.81 -29.16 -8.98
CA GLU A 461 31.39 -28.90 -8.75
C GLU A 461 31.17 -27.79 -7.70
N PRO A 462 30.41 -26.73 -8.02
CA PRO A 462 30.16 -25.63 -7.09
C PRO A 462 29.26 -26.05 -5.91
N ARG A 463 29.48 -25.44 -4.75
CA ARG A 463 28.53 -25.50 -3.63
C ARG A 463 27.55 -24.33 -3.73
N VAL A 464 26.26 -24.62 -3.71
CA VAL A 464 25.20 -23.60 -3.80
C VAL A 464 24.56 -23.40 -2.43
N PRO A 465 24.71 -22.22 -1.79
CA PRO A 465 24.04 -21.92 -0.53
C PRO A 465 22.51 -21.82 -0.66
N SER A 466 21.79 -22.10 0.43
CA SER A 466 20.34 -21.86 0.52
C SER A 466 20.03 -20.37 0.43
N ALA A 467 18.98 -19.99 -0.31
CA ALA A 467 18.63 -18.59 -0.60
C ALA A 467 17.94 -17.83 0.54
N LYS A 468 17.49 -18.54 1.59
CA LYS A 468 16.90 -17.95 2.82
C LYS A 468 15.70 -17.01 2.59
N GLN A 469 14.81 -17.36 1.67
CA GLN A 469 13.64 -16.54 1.36
C GLN A 469 12.72 -16.34 2.58
N GLU A 470 12.37 -17.41 3.28
CA GLU A 470 11.46 -17.35 4.43
C GLU A 470 12.09 -16.55 5.58
N LEU A 471 13.42 -16.60 5.72
CA LEU A 471 14.14 -15.73 6.67
C LEU A 471 14.04 -14.26 6.26
N ALA A 472 14.20 -13.92 4.98
CA ALA A 472 14.04 -12.56 4.50
C ALA A 472 12.61 -12.03 4.75
N GLU A 473 11.59 -12.86 4.51
CA GLU A 473 10.19 -12.53 4.79
C GLU A 473 9.94 -12.34 6.29
N MET A 474 10.48 -13.22 7.15
CA MET A 474 10.42 -13.06 8.61
C MET A 474 11.10 -11.78 9.09
N LEU A 475 12.28 -11.47 8.57
CA LEU A 475 13.01 -10.24 8.90
C LEU A 475 12.17 -9.03 8.50
N PHE A 476 11.63 -8.99 7.28
CA PHE A 476 10.76 -7.92 6.82
C PHE A 476 9.52 -7.73 7.72
N GLN A 477 8.81 -8.81 8.06
CA GLN A 477 7.62 -8.76 8.92
C GLN A 477 7.94 -8.29 10.34
N SER A 478 9.08 -8.71 10.90
CA SER A 478 9.47 -8.34 12.27
C SER A 478 9.60 -6.82 12.47
N HIS A 479 10.01 -6.10 11.43
CA HIS A 479 10.15 -4.63 11.46
C HIS A 479 8.79 -3.92 11.46
N GLN A 480 7.76 -4.54 10.90
CA GLN A 480 6.39 -4.03 10.98
C GLN A 480 5.81 -4.18 12.39
N LYS A 481 6.19 -5.25 13.12
CA LYS A 481 5.76 -5.50 14.52
C LYS A 481 6.51 -4.62 15.52
N LYS A 482 7.84 -4.51 15.42
CA LYS A 482 8.65 -3.61 16.26
C LYS A 482 8.25 -2.14 16.10
N GLN A 483 7.69 -1.75 14.95
CA GLN A 483 7.06 -0.43 14.81
C GLN A 483 5.88 -0.29 15.77
N ARG A 484 4.93 -1.21 15.72
CA ARG A 484 3.77 -1.23 16.62
C ARG A 484 4.16 -1.11 18.10
N GLU A 485 5.13 -1.90 18.55
CA GLU A 485 5.60 -1.91 19.94
C GLU A 485 6.30 -0.60 20.33
N ASN A 486 7.13 -0.03 19.46
CA ASN A 486 7.78 1.26 19.73
C ASN A 486 6.80 2.43 19.72
N ASP A 487 5.77 2.40 18.87
CA ASP A 487 4.74 3.43 18.90
C ASP A 487 3.91 3.35 20.19
N GLU A 488 3.65 2.13 20.68
CA GLU A 488 3.02 1.91 21.99
C GLU A 488 3.95 2.38 23.14
N ALA A 489 5.26 2.15 23.06
CA ALA A 489 6.24 2.57 24.08
C ALA A 489 6.53 4.09 24.08
N ALA A 490 6.55 4.74 22.90
CA ALA A 490 6.66 6.19 22.80
C ALA A 490 5.44 6.92 23.40
N GLN A 491 4.29 6.23 23.48
CA GLN A 491 3.05 6.75 24.06
C GLN A 491 2.99 6.61 25.59
N SER A 492 3.66 5.64 26.20
CA SER A 492 3.69 5.46 27.66
C SER A 492 4.59 6.44 28.41
N GLY A 493 5.25 7.38 27.71
CA GLY A 493 6.16 8.36 28.34
C GLY A 493 7.44 7.75 28.90
N THR A 494 7.67 6.46 28.68
CA THR A 494 8.92 5.77 28.97
C THR A 494 9.93 6.12 27.89
N THR A 495 10.52 7.30 28.00
CA THR A 495 11.83 7.56 27.39
C THR A 495 12.77 6.49 27.91
N ASN A 496 13.31 5.64 27.03
CA ASN A 496 14.35 4.69 27.40
C ASN A 496 15.60 5.48 27.85
N MET A 497 15.69 5.76 29.14
CA MET A 497 16.93 5.53 29.88
C MET A 497 17.14 4.02 29.98
N LEU A 498 17.53 3.41 28.87
CA LEU A 498 18.14 2.08 28.85
C LEU A 498 19.52 2.19 28.19
N ASN A 499 20.33 3.10 28.75
CA ASN A 499 21.73 2.81 29.00
C ASN A 499 21.85 2.74 30.52
N ASP A 500 22.47 1.67 31.02
CA ASP A 500 22.66 1.35 32.44
C ASP A 500 21.42 0.90 33.24
N LEU A 501 20.95 -0.32 32.96
CA LEU A 501 20.50 -1.22 34.02
C LEU A 501 20.99 -2.63 33.69
N SER A 502 22.16 -2.96 34.24
CA SER A 502 22.53 -4.34 34.55
C SER A 502 21.58 -4.83 35.64
N ASP A 503 20.47 -5.46 35.27
CA ASP A 503 19.69 -6.25 36.22
C ASP A 503 19.29 -7.58 35.60
N THR A 504 19.88 -8.62 36.18
CA THR A 504 19.66 -10.04 35.93
C THR A 504 18.20 -10.41 36.15
N THR A 505 17.43 -10.58 35.07
CA THR A 505 16.15 -11.29 35.09
C THR A 505 16.23 -12.46 34.11
N ALA A 506 16.26 -13.68 34.65
CA ALA A 506 16.26 -14.91 33.85
C ALA A 506 14.82 -15.23 33.41
N SER A 507 14.53 -15.09 32.12
CA SER A 507 13.25 -15.47 31.53
C SER A 507 13.28 -16.96 31.14
N HIS A 508 12.30 -17.74 31.62
CA HIS A 508 12.23 -19.19 31.41
C HIS A 508 11.11 -19.51 30.40
N LEU A 509 11.38 -20.36 29.40
CA LEU A 509 10.42 -20.72 28.34
C LEU A 509 9.98 -22.19 28.50
N LEU A 510 8.67 -22.44 28.57
CA LEU A 510 8.10 -23.79 28.76
C LEU A 510 7.34 -24.31 27.54
N LYS A 511 7.53 -25.59 27.24
CA LYS A 511 6.65 -26.41 26.37
C LYS A 511 5.88 -27.42 27.22
N LEU A 512 4.56 -27.47 27.07
CA LEU A 512 3.68 -28.26 27.94
C LEU A 512 2.76 -29.21 27.18
N ASN A 513 2.65 -30.46 27.68
CA ASN A 513 1.63 -31.43 27.29
C ASN A 513 0.86 -31.91 28.54
N PRO A 514 -0.48 -31.73 28.60
CA PRO A 514 -1.29 -32.16 29.74
C PRO A 514 -1.41 -33.70 29.95
N ASN A 515 -1.09 -34.54 28.95
CA ASN A 515 -1.37 -35.98 28.99
C ASN A 515 -0.15 -36.93 29.21
N ALA A 516 1.05 -36.43 29.48
CA ALA A 516 2.29 -37.23 29.49
C ALA A 516 2.44 -38.27 30.66
N GLN A 517 1.67 -39.36 30.73
CA GLN A 517 1.84 -40.40 31.78
C GLN A 517 3.26 -41.04 31.79
N PRO A 518 3.72 -41.71 32.87
CA PRO A 518 4.00 -41.19 34.21
C PRO A 518 5.50 -41.34 34.56
N MET A 519 6.42 -41.08 33.62
CA MET A 519 7.87 -41.15 33.90
C MET A 519 8.68 -39.89 33.55
N ALA A 520 8.12 -38.89 32.85
CA ALA A 520 8.76 -37.58 32.66
C ALA A 520 7.74 -36.52 32.21
N ARG A 521 7.72 -35.33 32.83
CA ARG A 521 6.93 -34.13 32.44
C ARG A 521 7.53 -32.87 33.10
N PRO A 522 7.28 -31.66 32.58
CA PRO A 522 7.62 -31.04 31.30
C PRO A 522 9.07 -30.51 31.27
N ILE A 523 9.49 -29.89 30.15
CA ILE A 523 10.84 -29.36 29.95
C ILE A 523 10.79 -27.83 30.03
N PRO A 524 11.27 -27.21 31.12
CA PRO A 524 11.69 -25.82 31.07
C PRO A 524 12.97 -25.72 30.21
N CYS A 525 12.89 -25.06 29.05
CA CYS A 525 14.09 -24.65 28.34
C CYS A 525 14.49 -23.28 28.87
N THR A 526 15.50 -23.24 29.73
CA THR A 526 15.96 -21.99 30.36
C THR A 526 16.99 -21.30 29.48
N PHE A 527 16.58 -20.24 28.78
CA PHE A 527 17.52 -19.38 28.07
C PHE A 527 18.12 -18.36 29.04
N LYS A 528 19.30 -18.65 29.60
CA LYS A 528 20.12 -17.57 30.16
C LYS A 528 20.70 -16.76 29.01
N GLN A 529 20.02 -15.66 28.70
CA GLN A 529 20.46 -14.70 27.69
C GLN A 529 21.85 -14.19 28.11
N LEU A 530 22.88 -14.56 27.33
CA LEU A 530 24.34 -14.30 27.47
C LEU A 530 25.25 -15.49 27.89
N GLY A 531 24.83 -16.77 27.76
CA GLY A 531 25.71 -17.93 28.01
C GLY A 531 25.34 -19.23 27.26
N GLU A 532 25.99 -20.35 27.62
CA GLU A 532 25.65 -21.71 27.14
C GLU A 532 24.18 -22.06 27.44
N VAL A 533 23.53 -22.78 26.52
CA VAL A 533 22.11 -23.15 26.66
C VAL A 533 21.95 -24.21 27.76
N LEU A 534 21.23 -23.83 28.83
CA LEU A 534 20.93 -24.72 29.96
C LEU A 534 19.51 -25.29 29.80
N TYR A 535 19.43 -26.60 29.71
CA TYR A 535 18.20 -27.37 29.67
C TYR A 535 17.82 -27.78 31.08
N ASP A 536 16.53 -27.70 31.43
CA ASP A 536 15.98 -28.22 32.68
C ASP A 536 14.99 -29.34 32.35
N VAL A 537 15.10 -30.48 33.04
CA VAL A 537 14.13 -31.56 33.01
C VAL A 537 13.82 -31.97 34.44
N GLU A 538 12.57 -31.80 34.86
CA GLU A 538 12.12 -32.27 36.16
C GLU A 538 11.32 -33.58 36.05
N TRP A 539 11.56 -34.48 36.98
CA TRP A 539 10.87 -35.76 37.13
C TRP A 539 9.84 -35.68 38.26
N ASN A 540 8.82 -36.52 38.15
CA ASN A 540 7.70 -36.57 39.09
C ASN A 540 8.06 -37.06 40.49
N ASN A 541 9.30 -37.52 40.69
CA ASN A 541 9.87 -37.87 42.00
C ASN A 541 10.53 -36.66 42.69
N GLY A 542 10.45 -35.45 42.11
CA GLY A 542 11.06 -34.23 42.64
C GLY A 542 12.52 -34.02 42.20
N THR A 543 13.05 -34.85 41.31
CA THR A 543 14.42 -34.70 40.78
C THR A 543 14.42 -33.78 39.55
N SER A 544 15.20 -32.70 39.59
CA SER A 544 15.45 -31.81 38.46
C SER A 544 16.87 -31.95 37.92
N PHE A 545 17.02 -31.89 36.59
CA PHE A 545 18.27 -32.00 35.87
C PHE A 545 18.55 -30.74 35.07
N TYR A 546 19.56 -29.98 35.45
CA TYR A 546 20.05 -28.81 34.72
C TYR A 546 21.28 -29.21 33.91
N TYR A 547 21.21 -29.21 32.57
CA TYR A 547 22.30 -29.70 31.73
C TYR A 547 22.54 -28.86 30.48
N THR A 548 23.75 -28.91 29.94
CA THR A 548 24.12 -28.26 28.65
C THR A 548 24.43 -29.33 27.62
N ILE A 549 24.00 -29.18 26.36
CA ILE A 549 24.27 -30.16 25.29
C ILE A 549 25.55 -29.78 24.52
N GLY A 550 26.51 -30.71 24.38
CA GLY A 550 27.75 -30.51 23.60
C GLY A 550 28.86 -31.48 23.98
N GLU A 551 30.03 -31.40 23.33
CA GLU A 551 31.21 -32.25 23.63
C GLU A 551 31.71 -32.11 25.08
N ASN A 552 31.41 -30.99 25.74
CA ASN A 552 31.75 -30.70 27.15
C ASN A 552 30.51 -30.52 28.03
N GLY A 553 29.40 -31.22 27.73
CA GLY A 553 28.14 -31.04 28.46
C GLY A 553 28.27 -31.24 29.98
N ALA A 554 27.85 -30.25 30.77
CA ALA A 554 27.73 -30.34 32.22
C ALA A 554 26.31 -30.74 32.62
N CYS A 555 26.15 -31.32 33.81
CA CYS A 555 24.86 -31.61 34.42
C CYS A 555 24.90 -31.33 35.93
N GLU A 556 23.82 -30.78 36.47
CA GLU A 556 23.57 -30.59 37.88
C GLU A 556 22.22 -31.22 38.23
N VAL A 557 22.17 -32.00 39.30
CA VAL A 557 20.96 -32.71 39.75
C VAL A 557 20.52 -32.11 41.09
N MET A 558 19.27 -31.64 41.15
CA MET A 558 18.67 -31.07 42.36
C MET A 558 17.41 -31.83 42.77
N GLU A 559 17.10 -31.88 44.06
CA GLU A 559 15.81 -32.37 44.56
C GLU A 559 14.98 -31.21 45.10
N PHE A 560 13.75 -31.07 44.61
CA PHE A 560 12.78 -30.10 45.06
C PHE A 560 11.59 -30.80 45.73
N GLU A 561 11.13 -30.27 46.87
CA GLU A 561 9.96 -30.81 47.60
C GLU A 561 8.64 -30.60 46.84
N VAL A 562 8.63 -29.70 45.85
CA VAL A 562 7.44 -29.18 45.17
C VAL A 562 7.75 -29.07 43.67
N GLY A 563 7.72 -30.20 42.97
CA GLY A 563 7.97 -30.23 41.53
C GLY A 563 6.90 -29.54 40.67
N ILE A 564 7.19 -29.37 39.37
CA ILE A 564 6.41 -28.58 38.39
C ILE A 564 4.88 -28.78 38.48
N PRO A 565 4.08 -27.70 38.29
CA PRO A 565 2.63 -27.75 38.19
C PRO A 565 2.10 -28.85 37.25
N ARG A 566 1.47 -29.85 37.86
CA ARG A 566 0.75 -30.93 37.19
C ARG A 566 -0.55 -30.41 36.55
N PRO A 567 -1.20 -31.14 35.62
CA PRO A 567 -2.51 -30.75 35.07
C PRO A 567 -3.61 -30.59 36.15
N ASP A 568 -3.46 -31.27 37.29
CA ASP A 568 -4.31 -31.16 38.48
C ASP A 568 -3.81 -30.11 39.50
N PHE A 569 -2.87 -29.24 39.14
CA PHE A 569 -2.28 -28.27 40.07
C PHE A 569 -3.31 -27.41 40.81
N LEU A 570 -4.42 -27.08 40.14
CA LEU A 570 -5.54 -26.33 40.73
C LEU A 570 -6.41 -27.14 41.71
N LEU A 571 -6.32 -28.47 41.73
CA LEU A 571 -7.27 -29.32 42.47
C LEU A 571 -7.02 -29.40 43.98
N ASP A 572 -5.81 -29.06 44.46
CA ASP A 572 -5.45 -29.10 45.88
C ASP A 572 -4.82 -27.78 46.34
N GLY A 573 -5.46 -27.03 47.25
CA GLY A 573 -4.83 -25.92 47.99
C GLY A 573 -4.49 -24.65 47.20
N ALA A 574 -5.01 -24.47 45.97
CA ALA A 574 -4.86 -23.24 45.20
C ALA A 574 -5.96 -22.21 45.57
N HIS A 575 -5.58 -20.95 45.70
CA HIS A 575 -6.44 -19.80 46.02
C HIS A 575 -6.63 -18.92 44.79
N TYR A 576 -7.88 -18.66 44.42
CA TYR A 576 -8.18 -17.77 43.30
C TYR A 576 -8.01 -16.31 43.70
N LEU A 577 -7.23 -15.54 42.94
CA LEU A 577 -6.91 -14.14 43.23
C LEU A 577 -7.68 -13.14 42.37
N GLY A 578 -8.29 -13.58 41.27
CA GLY A 578 -9.05 -12.73 40.36
C GLY A 578 -8.56 -12.83 38.92
N THR A 579 -8.87 -11.81 38.12
CA THR A 579 -8.45 -11.76 36.71
C THR A 579 -7.45 -10.64 36.46
N GLU A 580 -6.42 -10.92 35.68
CA GLU A 580 -5.37 -9.97 35.30
C GLU A 580 -5.03 -10.11 33.81
N VAL A 581 -4.69 -9.01 33.14
CA VAL A 581 -4.23 -9.04 31.74
C VAL A 581 -2.71 -9.16 31.73
N THR A 582 -2.20 -10.30 31.25
CA THR A 582 -0.75 -10.58 31.13
C THR A 582 -0.44 -11.21 29.78
N ASP A 583 0.68 -10.82 29.17
CA ASP A 583 1.16 -11.33 27.87
C ASP A 583 0.09 -11.33 26.74
N GLY A 584 -0.84 -10.36 26.79
CA GLY A 584 -1.93 -10.22 25.81
C GLY A 584 -3.15 -11.12 26.05
N PHE A 585 -3.19 -11.85 27.17
CA PHE A 585 -4.31 -12.70 27.59
C PHE A 585 -4.99 -12.13 28.83
N LEU A 586 -6.32 -12.17 28.88
CA LEU A 586 -7.05 -12.02 30.14
C LEU A 586 -6.98 -13.35 30.87
N CYS A 587 -6.29 -13.40 31.99
CA CYS A 587 -6.01 -14.61 32.74
C CYS A 587 -6.75 -14.66 34.08
N ASN A 588 -7.25 -15.84 34.45
CA ASN A 588 -7.54 -16.20 35.83
C ASN A 588 -6.20 -16.38 36.56
N VAL A 589 -6.04 -15.74 37.72
CA VAL A 589 -4.84 -15.81 38.55
C VAL A 589 -5.11 -16.67 39.76
N TRP A 590 -4.24 -17.64 39.99
CA TRP A 590 -4.30 -18.55 41.14
C TRP A 590 -2.98 -18.52 41.89
N GLU A 591 -3.02 -18.49 43.20
CA GLU A 591 -1.86 -18.66 44.06
C GLU A 591 -1.89 -20.05 44.70
N LYS A 592 -0.74 -20.67 44.88
CA LYS A 592 -0.63 -21.91 45.63
C LYS A 592 0.61 -21.86 46.51
N VAL A 593 0.46 -22.36 47.74
CA VAL A 593 1.54 -22.51 48.74
C VAL A 593 2.31 -21.21 49.02
N ASP A 594 1.69 -20.06 48.79
CA ASP A 594 2.23 -18.71 48.97
C ASP A 594 3.55 -18.43 48.20
N PHE A 595 3.86 -19.25 47.18
CA PHE A 595 5.11 -19.12 46.44
C PHE A 595 5.00 -19.33 44.91
N ILE A 596 3.84 -19.74 44.38
CA ILE A 596 3.59 -19.85 42.92
C ILE A 596 2.31 -19.12 42.55
N TRP A 597 2.39 -18.25 41.54
CA TRP A 597 1.24 -17.65 40.86
C TRP A 597 1.08 -18.26 39.47
N TYR A 598 -0.11 -18.77 39.18
CA TYR A 598 -0.47 -19.42 37.93
C TYR A 598 -1.49 -18.58 37.15
N TYR A 599 -1.18 -18.32 35.88
CA TYR A 599 -2.01 -17.55 34.98
C TYR A 599 -2.59 -18.47 33.90
N GLU A 600 -3.92 -18.54 33.85
CA GLU A 600 -4.69 -19.33 32.89
C GLU A 600 -5.59 -18.43 32.05
N ASP A 601 -5.51 -18.49 30.73
CA ASP A 601 -6.42 -17.77 29.83
C ASP A 601 -7.89 -18.05 30.19
N VAL A 602 -8.65 -16.99 30.49
CA VAL A 602 -10.07 -17.08 30.86
C VAL A 602 -10.89 -17.79 29.79
N TYR A 603 -10.56 -17.57 28.52
CA TYR A 603 -11.36 -18.10 27.42
C TYR A 603 -11.05 -19.58 27.13
N THR A 604 -9.77 -19.92 26.98
CA THR A 604 -9.36 -21.26 26.53
C THR A 604 -9.01 -22.23 27.66
N ARG A 605 -8.88 -21.74 28.90
CA ARG A 605 -8.36 -22.50 30.04
C ARG A 605 -6.93 -23.04 29.84
N ARG A 606 -6.17 -22.43 28.91
CA ARG A 606 -4.78 -22.83 28.69
C ARG A 606 -3.86 -22.11 29.68
N PRO A 607 -2.80 -22.78 30.16
CA PRO A 607 -1.70 -22.13 30.86
C PRO A 607 -1.06 -21.02 30.00
N VAL A 608 -0.82 -19.86 30.61
CA VAL A 608 -0.15 -18.72 29.95
C VAL A 608 1.22 -18.47 30.59
N ARG A 609 1.29 -18.45 31.93
CA ARG A 609 2.49 -18.06 32.68
C ARG A 609 2.48 -18.62 34.10
N TRP A 610 3.66 -18.80 34.69
CA TRP A 610 3.86 -18.93 36.13
C TRP A 610 4.86 -17.90 36.64
N ASP A 611 4.60 -17.39 37.83
CA ASP A 611 5.57 -16.61 38.61
C ASP A 611 5.89 -17.34 39.90
N PHE A 612 7.16 -17.29 40.28
CA PHE A 612 7.69 -17.90 41.49
C PHE A 612 8.15 -16.80 42.46
N TYR A 613 8.13 -17.11 43.76
CA TYR A 613 8.49 -16.16 44.83
C TYR A 613 9.90 -15.58 44.74
N ASP A 614 10.81 -16.30 44.07
CA ASP A 614 12.20 -15.90 43.84
C ASP A 614 12.36 -14.91 42.66
N GLY A 615 11.25 -14.47 42.08
CA GLY A 615 11.21 -13.52 40.97
C GLY A 615 11.38 -14.17 39.59
N ILE A 616 11.43 -15.51 39.52
CA ILE A 616 11.47 -16.22 38.25
C ILE A 616 10.07 -16.21 37.61
N SER A 617 10.02 -15.82 36.34
CA SER A 617 8.83 -15.92 35.50
C SER A 617 9.04 -16.92 34.37
N SER A 618 8.03 -17.74 34.16
CA SER A 618 8.00 -18.86 33.24
C SER A 618 6.84 -18.71 32.26
N GLN A 619 7.12 -18.49 30.99
CA GLN A 619 6.10 -18.26 29.95
C GLN A 619 5.84 -19.51 29.09
N VAL A 620 4.58 -19.73 28.74
CA VAL A 620 4.17 -20.84 27.89
C VAL A 620 4.27 -20.45 26.42
N MET A 621 5.18 -21.10 25.70
CA MET A 621 5.39 -20.84 24.26
C MET A 621 4.46 -21.69 23.39
N THR A 622 4.28 -22.96 23.75
CA THR A 622 3.44 -23.91 23.01
C THR A 622 2.71 -24.81 23.99
N PHE A 623 1.39 -24.93 23.81
CA PHE A 623 0.54 -25.81 24.58
C PHE A 623 -0.28 -26.68 23.62
N GLU A 624 0.03 -27.97 23.59
CA GLU A 624 -0.64 -28.94 22.72
C GLU A 624 -1.26 -30.06 23.55
N VAL A 625 -2.59 -30.12 23.58
CA VAL A 625 -3.33 -31.12 24.35
C VAL A 625 -3.12 -32.50 23.70
N GLY A 626 -2.43 -33.40 24.40
CA GLY A 626 -2.25 -34.79 23.96
C GLY A 626 -0.96 -35.07 23.17
N ALA A 627 -0.10 -34.08 22.94
CA ALA A 627 1.12 -34.24 22.13
C ALA A 627 2.26 -34.96 22.87
N VAL A 628 2.67 -36.16 22.42
CA VAL A 628 3.79 -36.89 23.01
C VAL A 628 5.11 -36.30 22.51
N LEU A 629 5.93 -35.76 23.42
CA LEU A 629 7.27 -35.27 23.11
C LEU A 629 8.25 -36.46 23.00
N PRO A 630 9.24 -36.42 22.08
CA PRO A 630 10.22 -37.49 21.94
C PRO A 630 11.17 -37.58 23.14
N ASP A 631 11.71 -38.77 23.40
CA ASP A 631 12.63 -39.03 24.53
C ASP A 631 13.86 -38.11 24.53
N SER A 632 14.32 -37.68 23.34
CA SER A 632 15.44 -36.76 23.18
C SER A 632 15.23 -35.40 23.83
N VAL A 633 13.99 -35.06 24.19
CA VAL A 633 13.63 -33.83 24.88
C VAL A 633 13.17 -34.11 26.31
N THR A 634 12.53 -35.25 26.58
CA THR A 634 11.95 -35.57 27.90
C THR A 634 12.90 -36.34 28.84
N GLN A 635 14.08 -36.77 28.38
CA GLN A 635 15.08 -37.46 29.20
C GLN A 635 16.33 -36.60 29.39
N ALA A 636 16.84 -36.56 30.62
CA ALA A 636 18.16 -36.00 30.87
C ALA A 636 19.23 -36.83 30.13
N PRO A 637 20.32 -36.21 29.65
CA PRO A 637 21.39 -36.93 28.98
C PRO A 637 22.03 -38.00 29.87
N ALA A 638 22.56 -39.05 29.25
CA ALA A 638 23.12 -40.20 29.97
C ALA A 638 24.21 -39.82 31.01
N TYR A 639 24.96 -38.74 30.77
CA TYR A 639 26.00 -38.25 31.67
C TYR A 639 25.46 -37.63 32.97
N CYS A 640 24.18 -37.27 33.03
CA CYS A 640 23.52 -36.82 34.26
C CYS A 640 23.35 -37.94 35.31
N PHE A 641 23.41 -39.21 34.89
CA PHE A 641 23.17 -40.36 35.77
C PHE A 641 24.45 -41.00 36.32
N ASN A 642 25.62 -40.59 35.82
CA ASN A 642 26.92 -41.20 36.14
C ASN A 642 27.79 -40.34 37.09
N GLN A 643 27.22 -39.32 37.72
CA GLN A 643 27.96 -38.54 38.73
C GLN A 643 28.07 -39.37 40.02
N GLU A 644 29.30 -39.74 40.39
CA GLU A 644 29.56 -40.32 41.72
C GLU A 644 29.08 -39.32 42.77
N LYS A 645 28.18 -39.76 43.66
CA LYS A 645 27.69 -38.98 44.80
C LYS A 645 28.86 -38.75 45.76
N ASP A 646 29.53 -37.60 45.65
CA ASP A 646 30.33 -37.09 46.76
C ASP A 646 29.38 -36.74 47.92
N ALA A 647 29.66 -37.35 49.07
CA ALA A 647 28.84 -37.39 50.28
C ALA A 647 28.95 -36.15 51.16
#